data_AF-A0A6B9ZP95-F1
#
_entry.id   AF-A0A6B9ZP95-F1
#
_cell.length_a   1.000
_cell.length_b   1.000
_cell.length_c   1.000
_cell.angle_alpha   90.00
_cell.angle_beta   90.00
_cell.angle_gamma   90.00
#
_symmetry.space_group_name_H-M   'P 1'
#
loop_
_entity.id
_entity.type
_entity.pdbx_description
1 polymer ?
#
loop_
_entity_poly.entity_id
_entity_poly.type
_entity_poly.pdbx_seq_one_letter_code
_entity_poly.pdbx_strand_id
1 'polypeptide(L)'
;MSKMLKYIAGTSMALLAASVTFAQQKEPYRLGTPAGLLQDIRTQAAKPHARLVSAAELKVGAGTVLTGKVNARHTDGKNMESVIGEIENVPGSSFFLQVKDGAVTGNIILRNAKKGYKYYTDNTGTAFVKEVALDSLLCIDYNKAPDEPGGRTASAGDVALALPELQSRPGANGVVLLDFDGQYVSGTLWNNGNPINAAAANLTEAQQLEVWELVSEDFRPFNLNITNSEAVYNSYPANRRMRCIFTPTNTAAPGAGGVAYIGSFNWGNETPCWVFNGGVKGAGDAASHEVGHTFGLGHDGRTSPSEGYYAGHGSWAPIMGVGYYVPVVQWSKGEYASANQLEDDLAKIASSTYGVGYRADDAGGTIGSAAALAIGSGGAVNTAGVIERTADVDFYSFTTSGGAVSLNFATPTRHPNLDIQATLYNSGGGVIATSNPAGLSASISASVGAGTFYVAVTGVGADNPLNTGYSNYGSLGSYAITGTIGAASANAATVYKDCNYGGYAVTLSPGSYTLSQLQAKGVINDDISSLKVSSGYEVILYQDDNFGGAAYVFRGDFSCLVNLSVNGAPLNLNDWTSSVIVQPSTAAAARTTGTIQYIEKISNEVPAESKLGATLNILPNPFVNEVVVRTTATTKEGYLYVSVFSLDGKTVLPLKRIVNGERVNLSNVSTGVYLIKIFNGKDTEIRKIIKQ
;
A
#
# COMPACT_ATOMS: atom_id res chain seq x y z
N MET A 1 -68.73 -49.51 0.26
CA MET A 1 -69.99 -49.82 -0.44
C MET A 1 -71.14 -49.27 0.42
N SER A 2 -71.99 -48.40 -0.14
CA SER A 2 -73.27 -47.89 0.42
C SER A 2 -73.21 -47.02 1.69
N LYS A 3 -73.49 -45.70 1.61
CA LYS A 3 -74.83 -45.05 1.76
C LYS A 3 -75.41 -45.25 3.18
N MET A 4 -75.91 -44.27 3.93
CA MET A 4 -76.69 -43.05 3.63
C MET A 4 -76.78 -42.24 4.94
N LEU A 5 -76.39 -40.95 4.99
CA LEU A 5 -77.22 -39.73 4.87
C LEU A 5 -78.44 -39.58 5.81
N LYS A 6 -78.41 -38.47 6.58
CA LYS A 6 -79.48 -37.66 7.24
C LYS A 6 -79.04 -37.36 8.71
N TYR A 7 -78.94 -36.15 9.25
CA TYR A 7 -79.71 -34.90 9.09
C TYR A 7 -78.87 -33.65 9.43
N ILE A 8 -79.37 -32.52 8.93
CA ILE A 8 -78.95 -31.12 9.08
C ILE A 8 -79.08 -30.63 10.53
N ALA A 9 -78.09 -29.88 11.03
CA ALA A 9 -78.24 -28.50 11.56
C ALA A 9 -77.06 -28.07 12.44
N GLY A 10 -76.49 -26.91 12.10
CA GLY A 10 -75.98 -25.99 13.10
C GLY A 10 -74.47 -25.95 13.32
N THR A 11 -74.01 -24.72 13.54
CA THR A 11 -72.73 -24.29 14.15
C THR A 11 -71.47 -24.28 13.27
N SER A 12 -71.23 -23.06 12.77
CA SER A 12 -69.99 -22.30 13.00
C SER A 12 -68.72 -22.80 12.31
N MET A 13 -68.45 -22.13 11.19
CA MET A 13 -67.17 -22.03 10.51
C MET A 13 -66.09 -21.50 11.46
N ALA A 14 -65.25 -22.39 11.98
CA ALA A 14 -63.99 -22.03 12.62
C ALA A 14 -62.84 -22.46 11.70
N LEU A 15 -62.48 -21.58 10.76
CA LEU A 15 -61.19 -21.69 10.08
C LEU A 15 -60.10 -21.46 11.13
N LEU A 16 -59.23 -22.46 11.30
CA LEU A 16 -57.92 -22.28 11.92
C LEU A 16 -57.14 -21.25 11.09
N ALA A 17 -57.11 -20.00 11.57
CA ALA A 17 -56.12 -19.03 11.17
C ALA A 17 -54.89 -19.25 12.06
N ALA A 18 -53.81 -19.74 11.45
CA ALA A 18 -52.49 -19.55 11.99
C ALA A 18 -52.19 -18.05 12.03
N SER A 19 -51.96 -17.49 13.21
CA SER A 19 -51.34 -16.17 13.35
C SER A 19 -50.12 -16.32 14.23
N VAL A 20 -48.98 -16.41 13.57
CA VAL A 20 -47.65 -16.20 14.12
C VAL A 20 -47.58 -14.74 14.58
N THR A 21 -47.55 -14.48 15.89
CA THR A 21 -47.30 -13.13 16.42
C THR A 21 -45.81 -12.94 16.67
N PHE A 22 -45.08 -12.60 15.61
CA PHE A 22 -43.76 -11.95 15.68
C PHE A 22 -43.65 -10.93 14.54
N ALA A 23 -44.33 -9.80 14.67
CA ALA A 23 -44.04 -8.58 13.92
C ALA A 23 -44.84 -7.41 14.50
N GLN A 24 -44.14 -6.36 14.93
CA GLN A 24 -44.52 -4.93 14.97
C GLN A 24 -43.82 -4.31 16.18
N GLN A 25 -42.75 -3.53 15.97
CA GLN A 25 -42.85 -2.25 15.28
C GLN A 25 -41.58 -1.95 14.45
N LYS A 26 -41.66 -1.99 13.11
CA LYS A 26 -40.58 -1.57 12.18
C LYS A 26 -40.86 -0.25 11.45
N GLU A 27 -42.10 0.26 11.53
CA GLU A 27 -42.52 1.48 10.83
C GLU A 27 -42.24 2.74 11.68
N PRO A 28 -41.75 3.84 11.07
CA PRO A 28 -41.56 5.11 11.76
C PRO A 28 -42.85 5.59 12.43
N TYR A 29 -42.76 5.97 13.71
CA TYR A 29 -43.88 6.50 14.47
C TYR A 29 -43.89 8.03 14.39
N ARG A 30 -45.02 8.61 13.98
CA ARG A 30 -45.21 10.05 13.80
C ARG A 30 -45.30 10.77 15.14
N LEU A 31 -44.46 11.78 15.36
CA LEU A 31 -44.40 12.60 16.57
C LEU A 31 -45.20 13.90 16.45
N GLY A 32 -45.33 14.45 15.23
CA GLY A 32 -46.03 15.71 14.99
C GLY A 32 -45.16 16.72 14.25
N THR A 33 -45.29 18.01 14.57
CA THR A 33 -44.49 19.09 13.96
C THR A 33 -43.31 19.47 14.86
N PRO A 34 -42.14 19.76 14.30
CA PRO A 34 -40.97 20.24 15.05
C PRO A 34 -41.26 21.44 15.97
N ALA A 35 -42.14 22.36 15.57
CA ALA A 35 -42.54 23.49 16.40
C ALA A 35 -43.35 23.08 17.64
N GLY A 36 -44.24 22.08 17.50
CA GLY A 36 -44.96 21.51 18.63
C GLY A 36 -43.99 20.86 19.60
N LEU A 37 -43.08 20.05 19.07
CA LEU A 37 -42.03 19.37 19.83
C LEU A 37 -41.13 20.37 20.62
N LEU A 38 -40.68 21.44 19.96
CA LEU A 38 -39.90 22.50 20.59
C LEU A 38 -40.60 23.13 21.80
N GLN A 39 -41.90 23.45 21.65
CA GLN A 39 -42.68 24.06 22.72
C GLN A 39 -42.83 23.10 23.90
N ASP A 40 -43.06 21.84 23.59
CA ASP A 40 -43.22 20.73 24.51
C ASP A 40 -41.95 20.50 25.36
N ILE A 41 -40.77 20.45 24.73
CA ILE A 41 -39.47 20.41 25.42
C ILE A 41 -39.32 21.61 26.37
N ARG A 42 -39.59 22.83 25.89
CA ARG A 42 -39.44 24.06 26.69
C ARG A 42 -40.33 24.08 27.93
N THR A 43 -41.55 23.57 27.80
CA THR A 43 -42.48 23.49 28.93
C THR A 43 -42.03 22.48 29.97
N GLN A 44 -41.53 21.30 29.54
CA GLN A 44 -41.19 20.22 30.48
C GLN A 44 -39.78 20.36 31.07
N ALA A 45 -38.80 20.80 30.28
CA ALA A 45 -37.39 20.92 30.67
C ALA A 45 -37.05 22.26 31.34
N ALA A 46 -38.04 22.97 31.91
CA ALA A 46 -37.85 24.31 32.47
C ALA A 46 -36.91 24.37 33.69
N LYS A 47 -36.57 23.22 34.30
CA LYS A 47 -35.68 23.13 35.46
C LYS A 47 -34.64 22.02 35.26
N PRO A 48 -33.45 22.10 35.91
CA PRO A 48 -32.50 20.99 35.96
C PRO A 48 -33.16 19.72 36.52
N HIS A 49 -32.80 18.54 36.01
CA HIS A 49 -33.39 17.25 36.41
C HIS A 49 -34.90 17.15 36.21
N ALA A 50 -35.45 17.93 35.29
CA ALA A 50 -36.83 17.81 34.86
C ALA A 50 -37.11 16.41 34.31
N ARG A 51 -38.34 15.94 34.54
CA ARG A 51 -38.86 14.70 33.98
C ARG A 51 -39.63 15.01 32.69
N LEU A 52 -39.30 14.32 31.61
CA LEU A 52 -40.07 14.30 30.38
C LEU A 52 -41.05 13.11 30.47
N VAL A 53 -42.34 13.41 30.65
CA VAL A 53 -43.37 12.41 31.03
C VAL A 53 -44.54 12.27 30.03
N SER A 54 -44.58 13.08 28.97
CA SER A 54 -45.63 12.99 27.94
C SER A 54 -45.05 12.94 26.51
N ALA A 55 -45.90 13.08 25.50
CA ALA A 55 -45.67 13.00 24.04
C ALA A 55 -44.56 13.87 23.43
N ALA A 56 -43.81 14.51 24.30
CA ALA A 56 -42.89 15.63 24.21
C ALA A 56 -41.51 15.22 24.78
N GLU A 57 -40.98 14.02 24.57
CA GLU A 57 -40.90 13.39 23.26
C GLU A 57 -40.30 11.98 23.30
N LEU A 58 -40.14 11.29 24.43
CA LEU A 58 -39.56 9.93 24.38
C LEU A 58 -40.61 8.86 24.05
N LYS A 59 -41.54 9.20 23.15
CA LYS A 59 -42.42 8.24 22.48
C LYS A 59 -41.55 7.41 21.56
N VAL A 60 -41.60 6.10 21.73
CA VAL A 60 -40.89 5.15 20.84
C VAL A 60 -41.85 4.33 20.00
N GLY A 61 -43.16 4.48 20.23
CA GLY A 61 -44.19 3.81 19.45
C GLY A 61 -45.61 4.07 19.94
N ALA A 62 -46.58 3.40 19.31
CA ALA A 62 -47.98 3.50 19.70
C ALA A 62 -48.16 3.00 21.14
N GLY A 63 -48.56 3.89 22.05
CA GLY A 63 -48.77 3.57 23.47
C GLY A 63 -47.50 3.35 24.31
N THR A 64 -46.30 3.52 23.73
CA THR A 64 -45.02 3.35 24.46
C THR A 64 -44.34 4.69 24.66
N VAL A 65 -44.25 5.12 25.92
CA VAL A 65 -43.59 6.36 26.35
C VAL A 65 -42.54 6.00 27.39
N LEU A 66 -41.31 6.48 27.20
CA LEU A 66 -40.26 6.38 28.20
C LEU A 66 -40.19 7.67 29.02
N THR A 67 -39.91 7.57 30.32
CA THR A 67 -39.72 8.75 31.17
C THR A 67 -38.26 9.16 31.15
N GLY A 68 -37.96 10.31 30.56
CA GLY A 68 -36.60 10.86 30.51
C GLY A 68 -36.30 11.74 31.72
N LYS A 69 -35.14 11.57 32.34
CA LYS A 69 -34.58 12.51 33.32
C LYS A 69 -33.53 13.38 32.64
N VAL A 70 -33.80 14.67 32.50
CA VAL A 70 -32.92 15.64 31.82
C VAL A 70 -31.77 16.04 32.73
N ASN A 71 -30.52 15.77 32.33
CA ASN A 71 -29.34 16.20 33.09
C ASN A 71 -28.72 17.47 32.51
N ALA A 72 -28.80 17.67 31.19
CA ALA A 72 -28.34 18.88 30.52
C ALA A 72 -29.39 19.41 29.53
N ARG A 73 -29.44 20.74 29.42
CA ARG A 73 -30.33 21.47 28.52
C ARG A 73 -29.56 22.62 27.88
N HIS A 74 -29.67 22.76 26.57
CA HIS A 74 -29.09 23.87 25.82
C HIS A 74 -30.16 24.56 24.99
N THR A 75 -30.09 25.89 24.89
CA THR A 75 -31.02 26.69 24.11
C THR A 75 -30.27 27.89 23.55
N ASP A 76 -30.60 28.28 22.32
CA ASP A 76 -30.13 29.55 21.74
C ASP A 76 -31.09 30.71 22.02
N GLY A 77 -32.16 30.45 22.77
CA GLY A 77 -33.23 31.42 23.05
C GLY A 77 -34.12 31.76 21.86
N LYS A 78 -33.94 31.11 20.71
CA LYS A 78 -34.68 31.36 19.47
C LYS A 78 -35.38 30.09 19.01
N ASN A 79 -34.73 29.29 18.17
CA ASN A 79 -35.31 28.15 17.47
C ASN A 79 -34.45 26.88 17.64
N MET A 80 -33.50 26.89 18.58
CA MET A 80 -32.77 25.72 19.03
C MET A 80 -33.04 25.41 20.50
N GLU A 81 -33.34 24.14 20.76
CA GLU A 81 -33.48 23.57 22.08
C GLU A 81 -32.95 22.14 22.04
N SER A 82 -32.08 21.77 22.97
CA SER A 82 -31.63 20.39 23.14
C SER A 82 -31.66 19.96 24.60
N VAL A 83 -31.98 18.68 24.81
CA VAL A 83 -32.03 18.01 26.10
C VAL A 83 -31.27 16.69 26.03
N ILE A 84 -30.47 16.44 27.06
CA ILE A 84 -29.64 15.24 27.20
C ILE A 84 -29.91 14.65 28.58
N GLY A 85 -30.02 13.33 28.65
CA GLY A 85 -30.31 12.68 29.91
C GLY A 85 -30.30 11.16 29.84
N GLU A 86 -31.01 10.57 30.79
CA GLU A 86 -31.14 9.12 30.95
C GLU A 86 -32.62 8.71 31.06
N ILE A 87 -32.93 7.45 30.77
CA ILE A 87 -34.27 6.92 30.98
C ILE A 87 -34.39 6.51 32.45
N GLU A 88 -35.42 7.03 33.12
CA GLU A 88 -35.65 6.78 34.55
C GLU A 88 -35.79 5.28 34.82
N ASN A 89 -35.07 4.79 35.82
CA ASN A 89 -35.04 3.37 36.23
C ASN A 89 -34.54 2.39 35.16
N VAL A 90 -33.80 2.86 34.15
CA VAL A 90 -33.15 2.00 33.14
C VAL A 90 -31.64 2.24 33.15
N PRO A 91 -30.86 1.46 33.93
CA PRO A 91 -29.40 1.58 33.96
C PRO A 91 -28.77 1.40 32.58
N GLY A 92 -27.73 2.16 32.29
CA GLY A 92 -27.03 2.12 30.99
C GLY A 92 -27.84 2.71 29.83
N SER A 93 -28.89 3.47 30.12
CA SER A 93 -29.65 4.21 29.10
C SER A 93 -29.18 5.65 28.98
N SER A 94 -29.34 6.20 27.78
CA SER A 94 -29.19 7.63 27.51
C SER A 94 -30.22 8.09 26.49
N PHE A 95 -30.51 9.40 26.48
CA PHE A 95 -31.22 10.03 25.38
C PHE A 95 -30.65 11.40 25.06
N PHE A 96 -30.80 11.78 23.80
CA PHE A 96 -30.55 13.10 23.28
C PHE A 96 -31.70 13.48 22.37
N LEU A 97 -32.15 14.72 22.48
CA LEU A 97 -33.13 15.27 21.57
C LEU A 97 -32.85 16.75 21.36
N GLN A 98 -32.93 17.16 20.10
CA GLN A 98 -32.74 18.53 19.68
C GLN A 98 -33.80 18.90 18.66
N VAL A 99 -34.37 20.08 18.84
CA VAL A 99 -35.07 20.78 17.78
C VAL A 99 -34.25 22.00 17.42
N LYS A 100 -33.86 22.14 16.15
CA LYS A 100 -33.10 23.28 15.64
C LYS A 100 -33.60 23.65 14.25
N ASP A 101 -33.90 24.93 14.04
CA ASP A 101 -34.29 25.46 12.72
C ASP A 101 -35.47 24.69 12.07
N GLY A 102 -36.41 24.21 12.88
CA GLY A 102 -37.56 23.43 12.39
C GLY A 102 -37.24 21.97 12.05
N ALA A 103 -36.07 21.45 12.42
CA ALA A 103 -35.71 20.05 12.30
C ALA A 103 -35.52 19.41 13.68
N VAL A 104 -35.97 18.17 13.83
CA VAL A 104 -35.78 17.33 15.01
C VAL A 104 -34.66 16.34 14.72
N THR A 105 -33.72 16.21 15.63
CA THR A 105 -32.70 15.17 15.64
C THR A 105 -32.53 14.62 17.04
N GLY A 106 -32.28 13.33 17.17
CA GLY A 106 -32.12 12.74 18.50
C GLY A 106 -31.97 11.24 18.46
N ASN A 107 -31.66 10.67 19.61
CA ASN A 107 -31.64 9.24 19.81
C ASN A 107 -31.95 8.84 21.25
N ILE A 108 -32.42 7.61 21.42
CA ILE A 108 -32.42 6.90 22.70
C ILE A 108 -31.52 5.68 22.54
N ILE A 109 -30.65 5.47 23.51
CA ILE A 109 -29.77 4.32 23.58
C ILE A 109 -30.12 3.50 24.83
N LEU A 110 -30.40 2.22 24.63
CA LEU A 110 -30.64 1.24 25.69
C LEU A 110 -29.57 0.15 25.59
N ARG A 111 -28.38 0.40 26.17
CA ARG A 111 -27.18 -0.46 25.98
C ARG A 111 -27.44 -1.91 26.37
N ASN A 112 -27.99 -2.13 27.57
CA ASN A 112 -28.24 -3.48 28.11
C ASN A 112 -29.26 -4.28 27.27
N ALA A 113 -30.17 -3.59 26.59
CA ALA A 113 -31.16 -4.21 25.71
C ALA A 113 -30.68 -4.31 24.25
N LYS A 114 -29.51 -3.75 23.92
CA LYS A 114 -28.99 -3.60 22.55
C LYS A 114 -29.99 -2.96 21.58
N LYS A 115 -30.73 -1.94 22.07
CA LYS A 115 -31.75 -1.22 21.30
C LYS A 115 -31.41 0.26 21.14
N GLY A 116 -31.69 0.78 19.95
CA GLY A 116 -31.59 2.20 19.63
C GLY A 116 -32.90 2.74 19.06
N TYR A 117 -33.19 4.01 19.29
CA TYR A 117 -34.26 4.73 18.61
C TYR A 117 -33.70 6.01 18.01
N LYS A 118 -34.04 6.34 16.76
CA LYS A 118 -33.60 7.55 16.06
C LYS A 118 -34.76 8.49 15.84
N TYR A 119 -34.59 9.75 16.23
CA TYR A 119 -35.51 10.85 16.00
C TYR A 119 -35.04 11.68 14.82
N TYR A 120 -35.95 12.01 13.90
CA TYR A 120 -35.64 12.78 12.70
C TYR A 120 -36.87 13.53 12.18
N THR A 121 -36.62 14.63 11.45
CA THR A 121 -37.63 15.25 10.59
C THR A 121 -37.49 14.71 9.17
N ASP A 122 -38.59 14.31 8.54
CA ASP A 122 -38.61 13.87 7.15
C ASP A 122 -38.67 15.06 6.17
N ASN A 123 -38.64 14.77 4.87
CA ASN A 123 -38.69 15.79 3.83
C ASN A 123 -40.02 16.57 3.77
N THR A 124 -41.05 16.13 4.49
CA THR A 124 -42.34 16.84 4.59
C THR A 124 -42.39 17.81 5.77
N GLY A 125 -41.33 17.89 6.57
CA GLY A 125 -41.29 18.69 7.79
C GLY A 125 -41.99 18.02 8.99
N THR A 126 -42.27 16.72 8.90
CA THR A 126 -42.90 15.95 9.96
C THR A 126 -41.85 15.23 10.80
N ALA A 127 -41.99 15.26 12.12
CA ALA A 127 -41.10 14.58 13.04
C ALA A 127 -41.50 13.11 13.25
N PHE A 128 -40.51 12.22 13.28
CA PHE A 128 -40.66 10.77 13.46
C PHE A 128 -39.64 10.20 14.43
N VAL A 129 -39.96 9.02 14.96
CA VAL A 129 -39.04 8.13 15.68
C VAL A 129 -39.07 6.74 15.04
N LYS A 130 -37.94 6.04 15.03
CA LYS A 130 -37.85 4.66 14.55
C LYS A 130 -36.88 3.84 15.40
N GLU A 131 -37.22 2.60 15.71
CA GLU A 131 -36.27 1.63 16.27
C GLU A 131 -35.19 1.30 15.22
N VAL A 132 -33.92 1.39 15.62
CA VAL A 132 -32.75 1.12 14.78
C VAL A 132 -31.80 0.19 15.53
N ALA A 133 -30.91 -0.49 14.80
CA ALA A 133 -29.84 -1.26 15.42
C ALA A 133 -28.92 -0.32 16.23
N LEU A 134 -28.52 -0.73 17.43
CA LEU A 134 -27.78 0.15 18.34
C LEU A 134 -26.39 0.55 17.79
N ASP A 135 -25.73 -0.37 17.10
CA ASP A 135 -24.47 -0.17 16.39
C ASP A 135 -24.55 0.86 15.25
N SER A 136 -25.74 1.21 14.77
CA SER A 136 -25.96 2.30 13.82
C SER A 136 -25.97 3.70 14.45
N LEU A 137 -25.98 3.77 15.78
CA LEU A 137 -25.97 5.02 16.55
C LEU A 137 -24.69 5.21 17.36
N LEU A 138 -24.11 4.12 17.86
CA LEU A 138 -22.99 4.14 18.78
C LEU A 138 -22.11 2.88 18.61
N CYS A 139 -20.79 3.06 18.66
CA CYS A 139 -19.84 1.96 18.86
C CYS A 139 -20.18 1.17 20.14
N ILE A 140 -20.27 -0.16 20.05
CA ILE A 140 -20.66 -1.01 21.18
C ILE A 140 -19.83 -2.29 21.26
N ASP A 141 -19.41 -2.63 22.48
CA ASP A 141 -18.69 -3.88 22.79
C ASP A 141 -17.31 -4.01 22.09
N TYR A 142 -16.64 -2.89 21.77
CA TYR A 142 -15.30 -2.94 21.18
C TYR A 142 -14.26 -3.49 22.17
N ASN A 143 -13.59 -4.57 21.76
CA ASN A 143 -12.68 -5.32 22.60
C ASN A 143 -11.48 -4.48 23.02
N LYS A 144 -11.08 -4.59 24.29
CA LYS A 144 -9.81 -4.03 24.73
C LYS A 144 -8.65 -4.76 24.09
N ALA A 145 -7.61 -4.01 23.75
CA ALA A 145 -6.33 -4.60 23.41
C ALA A 145 -5.75 -5.32 24.64
N PRO A 146 -4.98 -6.40 24.47
CA PRO A 146 -4.19 -6.96 25.56
C PRO A 146 -3.25 -5.90 26.12
N ASP A 147 -2.95 -5.98 27.41
CA ASP A 147 -1.88 -5.17 28.00
C ASP A 147 -0.57 -5.49 27.25
N GLU A 148 0.09 -4.47 26.72
CA GLU A 148 1.34 -4.70 26.00
C GLU A 148 2.42 -5.21 26.97
N PRO A 149 3.08 -6.35 26.68
CA PRO A 149 4.17 -6.85 27.51
C PRO A 149 5.34 -5.87 27.40
N GLY A 150 5.63 -5.15 28.50
CA GLY A 150 6.85 -4.36 28.72
C GLY A 150 7.38 -3.66 27.49
N GLY A 151 6.88 -2.44 27.22
CA GLY A 151 7.33 -1.62 26.10
C GLY A 151 8.85 -1.58 25.99
N ARG A 152 9.36 -1.55 24.75
CA ARG A 152 10.80 -1.40 24.47
C ARG A 152 11.36 -0.31 25.39
N THR A 153 12.21 -0.68 26.34
CA THR A 153 12.88 0.26 27.22
C THR A 153 13.65 1.24 26.34
N ALA A 154 13.25 2.51 26.36
CA ALA A 154 14.04 3.58 25.76
C ALA A 154 15.47 3.46 26.28
N SER A 155 16.46 3.55 25.38
CA SER A 155 17.86 3.49 25.80
C SER A 155 18.12 4.64 26.77
N ALA A 156 18.77 4.36 27.89
CA ALA A 156 19.13 5.36 28.89
C ALA A 156 20.14 6.34 28.27
N GLY A 157 19.62 7.40 27.65
CA GLY A 157 20.42 8.38 26.91
C GLY A 157 19.59 9.47 26.21
N ASP A 158 18.31 9.21 25.92
CA ASP A 158 17.44 10.23 25.32
C ASP A 158 16.88 11.16 26.40
N VAL A 159 17.39 12.39 26.41
CA VAL A 159 16.69 13.51 27.05
C VAL A 159 15.37 13.66 26.29
N ALA A 160 14.25 13.32 26.93
CA ALA A 160 12.92 13.45 26.33
C ALA A 160 12.70 14.91 25.91
N LEU A 161 12.82 15.18 24.61
CA LEU A 161 12.40 16.43 24.01
C LEU A 161 10.87 16.40 24.00
N ALA A 162 10.25 17.49 24.46
CA ALA A 162 8.81 17.65 24.39
C ALA A 162 8.30 17.31 22.99
N LEU A 163 7.25 16.49 22.92
CA LEU A 163 6.65 16.08 21.65
C LEU A 163 6.35 17.34 20.82
N PRO A 164 6.90 17.48 19.60
CA PRO A 164 6.65 18.67 18.78
C PRO A 164 5.17 18.77 18.38
N GLU A 165 4.76 19.94 17.90
CA GLU A 165 3.49 20.06 17.18
C GLU A 165 3.56 19.21 15.90
N LEU A 166 2.65 18.25 15.79
CA LEU A 166 2.55 17.31 14.68
C LEU A 166 1.33 17.66 13.82
N GLN A 167 1.49 17.60 12.49
CA GLN A 167 0.40 17.76 11.52
C GLN A 167 0.67 16.87 10.30
N SER A 168 -0.25 15.97 9.97
CA SER A 168 -0.06 15.02 8.87
C SER A 168 -0.43 15.60 7.51
N ARG A 169 -1.23 16.68 7.50
CA ARG A 169 -1.60 17.47 6.31
C ARG A 169 -2.07 18.88 6.71
N PRO A 170 -1.17 19.82 6.99
CA PRO A 170 -1.53 21.21 7.22
C PRO A 170 -2.41 21.77 6.08
N GLY A 171 -3.48 22.48 6.42
CA GLY A 171 -4.39 23.09 5.44
C GLY A 171 -5.40 22.14 4.77
N ALA A 172 -5.56 20.92 5.29
CA ALA A 172 -6.62 19.99 4.86
C ALA A 172 -8.04 20.56 5.08
N ASN A 173 -9.06 19.89 4.53
CA ASN A 173 -10.47 20.31 4.64
C ASN A 173 -11.14 19.88 5.95
N GLY A 174 -10.46 19.08 6.76
CA GLY A 174 -10.87 18.69 8.10
C GLY A 174 -9.67 18.34 8.97
N VAL A 175 -9.89 18.24 10.28
CA VAL A 175 -8.85 17.92 11.26
C VAL A 175 -9.33 16.92 12.30
N VAL A 176 -8.45 16.02 12.72
CA VAL A 176 -8.62 15.18 13.90
C VAL A 176 -7.51 15.52 14.89
N LEU A 177 -7.90 15.88 16.10
CA LEU A 177 -6.99 16.03 17.22
C LEU A 177 -6.86 14.69 17.95
N LEU A 178 -5.64 14.19 18.06
CA LEU A 178 -5.26 13.15 19.00
C LEU A 178 -4.91 13.81 20.33
N ASP A 179 -5.85 13.78 21.26
CA ASP A 179 -5.75 14.46 22.55
C ASP A 179 -5.20 13.50 23.61
N PHE A 180 -3.92 13.66 23.95
CA PHE A 180 -3.22 12.88 24.97
C PHE A 180 -3.17 13.57 26.34
N ASP A 181 -3.57 14.84 26.42
CA ASP A 181 -3.41 15.66 27.63
C ASP A 181 -4.57 15.46 28.61
N GLY A 182 -5.67 14.88 28.13
CA GLY A 182 -6.93 14.78 28.87
C GLY A 182 -7.78 16.03 28.64
N GLN A 183 -9.07 15.93 29.00
CA GLN A 183 -10.04 16.96 28.64
C GLN A 183 -11.21 17.02 29.62
N TYR A 184 -11.65 18.25 29.91
CA TYR A 184 -12.92 18.47 30.59
C TYR A 184 -14.05 18.53 29.57
N VAL A 185 -14.75 17.41 29.39
CA VAL A 185 -15.85 17.27 28.44
C VAL A 185 -17.17 17.60 29.13
N SER A 186 -17.92 18.55 28.60
CA SER A 186 -19.25 18.93 29.09
C SER A 186 -20.17 19.33 27.93
N GLY A 187 -21.49 19.32 28.14
CA GLY A 187 -22.46 19.71 27.11
C GLY A 187 -22.56 18.76 25.92
N THR A 188 -22.06 17.52 26.06
CA THR A 188 -22.12 16.48 25.04
C THR A 188 -23.05 15.36 25.46
N LEU A 189 -23.32 14.41 24.54
CA LEU A 189 -24.18 13.26 24.81
C LEU A 189 -23.54 12.24 25.78
N TRP A 190 -22.26 12.39 26.10
CA TRP A 190 -21.53 11.48 26.98
C TRP A 190 -21.98 11.63 28.44
N ASN A 191 -21.84 10.54 29.21
CA ASN A 191 -22.19 10.49 30.64
C ASN A 191 -23.60 11.06 30.92
N ASN A 192 -24.55 10.78 30.02
CA ASN A 192 -25.93 11.23 30.07
C ASN A 192 -26.06 12.76 30.19
N GLY A 193 -25.13 13.53 29.62
CA GLY A 193 -25.09 14.99 29.69
C GLY A 193 -24.30 15.56 30.89
N ASN A 194 -23.87 14.71 31.82
CA ASN A 194 -23.01 15.13 32.92
C ASN A 194 -21.55 15.29 32.43
N PRO A 195 -20.75 16.18 33.03
CA PRO A 195 -19.36 16.33 32.64
C PRO A 195 -18.52 15.07 32.86
N ILE A 196 -17.46 14.91 32.08
CA ILE A 196 -16.38 13.95 32.28
C ILE A 196 -15.08 14.74 32.40
N ASN A 197 -14.37 14.59 33.51
CA ASN A 197 -13.00 15.10 33.64
C ASN A 197 -12.04 13.97 33.29
N ALA A 198 -11.59 13.94 32.03
CA ALA A 198 -10.71 12.89 31.52
C ALA A 198 -9.26 13.17 31.92
N ALA A 199 -8.58 12.17 32.48
CA ALA A 199 -7.16 12.27 32.78
C ALA A 199 -6.33 12.13 31.49
N ALA A 200 -5.09 12.62 31.52
CA ALA A 200 -4.12 12.41 30.45
C ALA A 200 -3.89 10.93 30.13
N ALA A 201 -3.48 10.67 28.89
CA ALA A 201 -3.15 9.33 28.41
C ALA A 201 -1.98 8.73 29.20
N ASN A 202 -2.02 7.41 29.42
CA ASN A 202 -0.90 6.67 30.00
C ASN A 202 0.08 6.19 28.89
N LEU A 203 0.63 7.14 28.14
CA LEU A 203 1.56 6.91 27.03
C LEU A 203 2.76 7.86 27.13
N THR A 204 3.97 7.35 26.89
CA THR A 204 5.16 8.21 26.77
C THR A 204 5.12 9.03 25.49
N GLU A 205 5.87 10.12 25.41
CA GLU A 205 5.93 10.97 24.21
C GLU A 205 6.35 10.18 22.95
N ALA A 206 7.29 9.25 23.09
CA ALA A 206 7.71 8.38 21.98
C ALA A 206 6.57 7.45 21.51
N GLN A 207 5.74 6.97 22.44
CA GLN A 207 4.55 6.18 22.10
C GLN A 207 3.46 7.06 21.48
N GLN A 208 3.27 8.28 21.96
CA GLN A 208 2.32 9.25 21.38
C GLN A 208 2.71 9.60 19.93
N LEU A 209 4.00 9.81 19.64
CA LEU A 209 4.50 9.99 18.28
C LEU A 209 4.16 8.78 17.39
N GLU A 210 4.39 7.57 17.88
CA GLU A 210 4.12 6.35 17.10
C GLU A 210 2.62 6.13 16.86
N VAL A 211 1.78 6.40 17.87
CA VAL A 211 0.31 6.40 17.71
C VAL A 211 -0.11 7.42 16.66
N TRP A 212 0.48 8.62 16.69
CA TRP A 212 0.20 9.64 15.68
C TRP A 212 0.63 9.19 14.27
N GLU A 213 1.77 8.52 14.12
CA GLU A 213 2.22 7.99 12.83
C GLU A 213 1.26 6.92 12.27
N LEU A 214 0.82 5.99 13.13
CA LEU A 214 -0.16 4.95 12.77
C LEU A 214 -1.47 5.58 12.25
N VAL A 215 -2.09 6.43 13.06
CA VAL A 215 -3.38 7.06 12.69
C VAL A 215 -3.19 7.98 11.48
N SER A 216 -2.05 8.66 11.37
CA SER A 216 -1.74 9.50 10.20
C SER A 216 -1.62 8.69 8.92
N GLU A 217 -1.13 7.46 9.00
CA GLU A 217 -0.99 6.57 7.85
C GLU A 217 -2.33 5.94 7.45
N ASP A 218 -3.18 5.56 8.39
CA ASP A 218 -4.55 5.10 8.12
C ASP A 218 -5.38 6.15 7.39
N PHE A 219 -5.23 7.42 7.77
CA PHE A 219 -5.92 8.54 7.11
C PHE A 219 -5.09 9.21 6.00
N ARG A 220 -3.97 8.60 5.58
CA ARG A 220 -3.12 9.12 4.50
C ARG A 220 -3.84 9.29 3.15
N PRO A 221 -4.89 8.54 2.79
CA PRO A 221 -5.62 8.79 1.55
C PRO A 221 -6.41 10.11 1.52
N PHE A 222 -6.78 10.67 2.67
CA PHE A 222 -7.82 11.71 2.76
C PHE A 222 -7.25 13.12 2.90
N ASN A 223 -7.99 14.14 2.45
CA ASN A 223 -7.64 15.54 2.71
C ASN A 223 -8.02 15.93 4.16
N LEU A 224 -7.43 15.22 5.11
CA LEU A 224 -7.63 15.28 6.56
C LEU A 224 -6.28 15.49 7.27
N ASN A 225 -6.25 16.43 8.20
CA ASN A 225 -5.09 16.66 9.06
C ASN A 225 -5.22 15.84 10.35
N ILE A 226 -4.23 15.03 10.69
CA ILE A 226 -4.11 14.41 12.01
C ILE A 226 -3.09 15.22 12.79
N THR A 227 -3.48 15.73 13.96
CA THR A 227 -2.64 16.62 14.78
C THR A 227 -2.71 16.28 16.26
N ASN A 228 -1.68 16.65 17.03
CA ASN A 228 -1.71 16.69 18.49
C ASN A 228 -1.89 18.12 19.03
N SER A 229 -2.06 19.13 18.17
CA SER A 229 -2.11 20.54 18.59
C SER A 229 -3.54 21.04 18.71
N GLU A 230 -3.91 21.41 19.94
CA GLU A 230 -5.16 22.08 20.27
C GLU A 230 -5.33 23.39 19.49
N ALA A 231 -4.25 24.13 19.25
CA ALA A 231 -4.28 25.38 18.49
C ALA A 231 -4.62 25.14 17.02
N VAL A 232 -4.02 24.10 16.41
CA VAL A 232 -4.33 23.68 15.04
C VAL A 232 -5.79 23.21 14.96
N TYR A 233 -6.24 22.34 15.87
CA TYR A 233 -7.64 21.91 15.96
C TYR A 233 -8.60 23.10 16.01
N ASN A 234 -8.30 24.10 16.83
CA ASN A 234 -9.15 25.26 17.01
C ASN A 234 -9.18 26.23 15.82
N SER A 235 -8.26 26.10 14.87
CA SER A 235 -8.26 26.88 13.62
C SER A 235 -9.30 26.40 12.59
N TYR A 236 -9.87 25.19 12.76
CA TYR A 236 -10.86 24.61 11.86
C TYR A 236 -12.28 24.90 12.35
N PRO A 237 -13.27 25.01 11.43
CA PRO A 237 -14.69 25.10 11.79
C PRO A 237 -15.14 23.90 12.64
N ALA A 238 -16.04 24.13 13.60
CA ALA A 238 -16.51 23.07 14.51
C ALA A 238 -17.08 21.84 13.77
N ASN A 239 -17.75 22.02 12.63
CA ASN A 239 -18.30 20.93 11.81
C ASN A 239 -17.27 20.30 10.85
N ARG A 240 -15.99 20.64 10.98
CA ARG A 240 -14.86 20.12 10.19
C ARG A 240 -13.73 19.60 11.08
N ARG A 241 -14.01 19.35 12.35
CA ARG A 241 -13.01 18.91 13.32
C ARG A 241 -13.57 17.86 14.26
N MET A 242 -12.73 16.90 14.64
CA MET A 242 -13.04 15.87 15.60
C MET A 242 -11.91 15.75 16.64
N ARG A 243 -12.28 15.56 17.91
CA ARG A 243 -11.33 15.26 18.99
C ARG A 243 -11.44 13.79 19.36
N CYS A 244 -10.32 13.09 19.34
CA CYS A 244 -10.16 11.74 19.85
C CYS A 244 -9.37 11.79 21.15
N ILE A 245 -10.03 11.52 22.28
CA ILE A 245 -9.41 11.62 23.62
C ILE A 245 -8.83 10.28 24.02
N PHE A 246 -7.53 10.25 24.30
CA PHE A 246 -6.82 9.09 24.85
C PHE A 246 -6.77 9.22 26.37
N THR A 247 -7.39 8.28 27.10
CA THR A 247 -7.52 8.44 28.55
C THR A 247 -7.75 7.12 29.27
N PRO A 248 -7.23 6.94 30.50
CA PRO A 248 -7.67 5.84 31.37
C PRO A 248 -9.08 6.08 31.95
N THR A 249 -9.62 7.30 31.86
CA THR A 249 -10.97 7.63 32.34
C THR A 249 -12.04 7.02 31.42
N ASN A 250 -12.59 5.87 31.81
CA ASN A 250 -13.51 5.09 30.97
C ASN A 250 -15.01 5.38 31.21
N THR A 251 -15.37 6.48 31.87
CA THR A 251 -16.76 6.83 32.20
C THR A 251 -17.69 6.82 30.98
N ALA A 252 -17.19 7.18 29.79
CA ALA A 252 -17.99 7.20 28.56
C ALA A 252 -18.41 5.80 28.07
N ALA A 253 -17.59 4.76 28.30
CA ALA A 253 -17.92 3.35 28.04
C ALA A 253 -17.02 2.40 28.87
N PRO A 254 -17.41 2.10 30.12
CA PRO A 254 -16.64 1.20 30.97
C PRO A 254 -16.49 -0.19 30.33
N GLY A 255 -15.24 -0.68 30.25
CA GLY A 255 -14.93 -2.01 29.72
C GLY A 255 -14.59 -2.07 28.23
N ALA A 256 -14.83 -1.01 27.44
CA ALA A 256 -14.49 -0.97 26.02
C ALA A 256 -13.02 -0.54 25.77
N GLY A 257 -12.50 -0.83 24.57
CA GLY A 257 -11.22 -0.32 24.07
C GLY A 257 -11.30 1.13 23.55
N GLY A 258 -12.48 1.52 23.06
CA GLY A 258 -12.82 2.86 22.60
C GLY A 258 -14.34 3.02 22.49
N VAL A 259 -14.80 4.25 22.21
CA VAL A 259 -16.21 4.49 21.85
C VAL A 259 -16.40 5.80 21.06
N ALA A 260 -17.25 5.75 20.04
CA ALA A 260 -17.66 6.89 19.24
C ALA A 260 -19.16 6.86 18.92
N TYR A 261 -19.73 8.05 18.68
CA TYR A 261 -21.04 8.19 18.05
C TYR A 261 -20.90 8.10 16.53
N ILE A 262 -21.79 7.33 15.89
CA ILE A 262 -21.73 7.10 14.45
C ILE A 262 -22.09 8.37 13.69
N GLY A 263 -21.21 8.81 12.80
CA GLY A 263 -21.42 9.97 11.94
C GLY A 263 -21.24 11.33 12.64
N SER A 264 -20.55 11.39 13.77
CA SER A 264 -20.40 12.61 14.58
C SER A 264 -19.42 13.65 14.05
N PHE A 265 -18.59 13.34 13.05
CA PHE A 265 -17.50 14.20 12.58
C PHE A 265 -17.96 15.63 12.23
N ASN A 266 -19.14 15.77 11.61
CA ASN A 266 -19.65 17.05 11.11
C ASN A 266 -20.71 17.69 12.02
N TRP A 267 -20.94 17.19 13.24
CA TRP A 267 -22.00 17.71 14.12
C TRP A 267 -21.71 19.12 14.63
N GLY A 268 -20.43 19.48 14.79
CA GLY A 268 -20.02 20.82 15.23
C GLY A 268 -20.46 21.19 16.65
N ASN A 269 -20.70 20.19 17.50
CA ASN A 269 -21.10 20.36 18.90
C ASN A 269 -20.03 19.87 19.89
N GLU A 270 -18.79 19.70 19.42
CA GLU A 270 -17.62 19.27 20.21
C GLU A 270 -17.79 17.90 20.90
N THR A 271 -18.66 17.02 20.39
CA THR A 271 -18.76 15.64 20.89
C THR A 271 -17.53 14.83 20.46
N PRO A 272 -16.64 14.42 21.39
CA PRO A 272 -15.43 13.67 21.04
C PRO A 272 -15.74 12.18 20.81
N CYS A 273 -14.79 11.47 20.22
CA CYS A 273 -14.63 10.02 20.40
C CYS A 273 -13.54 9.72 21.44
N TRP A 274 -13.52 8.48 21.94
CA TRP A 274 -12.70 8.09 23.08
C TRP A 274 -11.88 6.84 22.80
N VAL A 275 -10.65 6.82 23.29
CA VAL A 275 -9.76 5.65 23.30
C VAL A 275 -9.33 5.39 24.73
N PHE A 276 -9.56 4.16 25.19
CA PHE A 276 -9.21 3.70 26.54
C PHE A 276 -8.07 2.68 26.55
N ASN A 277 -7.73 2.12 25.38
CA ASN A 277 -6.58 1.23 25.24
C ASN A 277 -5.27 1.98 25.51
N GLY A 278 -4.34 1.29 26.19
CA GLY A 278 -2.93 1.68 26.25
C GLY A 278 -2.11 0.97 25.17
N GLY A 279 -0.78 1.15 25.23
CA GLY A 279 0.13 0.61 24.22
C GLY A 279 0.00 1.33 22.87
N VAL A 280 1.00 1.17 22.00
CA VAL A 280 0.98 1.89 20.72
C VAL A 280 -0.06 1.30 19.79
N LYS A 281 -0.03 -0.03 19.60
CA LYS A 281 -0.90 -0.67 18.61
C LYS A 281 -2.36 -0.63 19.06
N GLY A 282 -2.61 -0.95 20.32
CA GLY A 282 -3.95 -0.91 20.92
C GLY A 282 -4.58 0.48 20.91
N ALA A 283 -3.81 1.53 21.22
CA ALA A 283 -4.31 2.90 21.20
C ALA A 283 -4.49 3.45 19.78
N GLY A 284 -3.51 3.22 18.89
CA GLY A 284 -3.57 3.71 17.51
C GLY A 284 -4.68 3.06 16.68
N ASP A 285 -4.77 1.73 16.67
CA ASP A 285 -5.83 1.03 15.93
C ASP A 285 -7.22 1.38 16.48
N ALA A 286 -7.34 1.55 17.81
CA ALA A 286 -8.59 2.02 18.41
C ALA A 286 -8.92 3.45 17.99
N ALA A 287 -7.95 4.36 17.94
CA ALA A 287 -8.19 5.72 17.47
C ALA A 287 -8.68 5.75 16.02
N SER A 288 -8.05 4.99 15.11
CA SER A 288 -8.50 4.90 13.73
C SER A 288 -9.90 4.33 13.60
N HIS A 289 -10.22 3.28 14.38
CA HIS A 289 -11.55 2.68 14.46
C HIS A 289 -12.62 3.68 14.93
N GLU A 290 -12.37 4.36 16.05
CA GLU A 290 -13.33 5.28 16.64
C GLU A 290 -13.50 6.55 15.80
N VAL A 291 -12.43 7.04 15.17
CA VAL A 291 -12.52 8.13 14.18
C VAL A 291 -13.29 7.65 12.94
N GLY A 292 -13.09 6.42 12.48
CA GLY A 292 -13.85 5.79 11.40
C GLY A 292 -15.36 5.80 11.67
N HIS A 293 -15.77 5.46 12.89
CA HIS A 293 -17.16 5.60 13.32
C HIS A 293 -17.70 7.04 13.20
N THR A 294 -16.89 8.06 13.48
CA THR A 294 -17.33 9.46 13.29
C THR A 294 -17.62 9.81 11.82
N PHE A 295 -17.04 9.05 10.88
CA PHE A 295 -17.34 9.07 9.44
C PHE A 295 -18.47 8.10 9.01
N GLY A 296 -19.19 7.53 9.98
CA GLY A 296 -20.38 6.72 9.71
C GLY A 296 -20.09 5.27 9.29
N LEU A 297 -18.89 4.77 9.56
CA LEU A 297 -18.53 3.37 9.31
C LEU A 297 -19.15 2.45 10.36
N GLY A 298 -19.63 1.28 9.94
CA GLY A 298 -20.03 0.18 10.82
C GLY A 298 -18.86 -0.74 11.15
N HIS A 299 -19.06 -1.69 12.07
CA HIS A 299 -18.01 -2.68 12.38
C HIS A 299 -17.84 -3.69 11.23
N ASP A 300 -16.60 -4.10 11.02
CA ASP A 300 -16.23 -5.24 10.18
C ASP A 300 -16.16 -6.51 11.02
N GLY A 301 -17.12 -7.42 10.82
CA GLY A 301 -17.19 -8.72 11.48
C GLY A 301 -17.50 -9.85 10.51
N ARG A 302 -17.82 -11.03 11.05
CA ARG A 302 -18.23 -12.20 10.23
C ARG A 302 -19.61 -12.70 10.60
N THR A 303 -20.26 -13.33 9.62
CA THR A 303 -21.49 -14.10 9.79
C THR A 303 -21.22 -15.54 10.22
N SER A 304 -20.03 -16.07 9.91
CA SER A 304 -19.62 -17.44 10.27
C SER A 304 -18.09 -17.54 10.51
N PRO A 305 -17.65 -17.75 11.78
CA PRO A 305 -18.46 -17.64 12.99
C PRO A 305 -19.07 -16.23 13.12
N SER A 306 -20.23 -16.14 13.77
CA SER A 306 -20.87 -14.84 14.01
C SER A 306 -20.07 -14.05 15.04
N GLU A 307 -19.44 -12.96 14.60
CA GLU A 307 -18.67 -12.06 15.46
C GLU A 307 -18.83 -10.62 14.99
N GLY A 308 -18.90 -9.68 15.93
CA GLY A 308 -19.07 -8.25 15.62
C GLY A 308 -17.78 -7.57 15.17
N TYR A 309 -16.63 -8.14 15.51
CA TYR A 309 -15.31 -7.60 15.22
C TYR A 309 -14.42 -8.70 14.68
N TYR A 310 -13.98 -8.56 13.44
CA TYR A 310 -13.09 -9.51 12.82
C TYR A 310 -11.65 -9.20 13.18
N ALA A 311 -10.95 -10.18 13.77
CA ALA A 311 -9.53 -10.05 14.14
C ALA A 311 -8.57 -10.20 12.95
N GLY A 312 -9.10 -10.38 11.74
CA GLY A 312 -8.31 -10.59 10.54
C GLY A 312 -7.84 -12.03 10.35
N HIS A 313 -6.89 -12.20 9.44
CA HIS A 313 -6.25 -13.46 9.09
C HIS A 313 -4.87 -13.22 8.47
N GLY A 314 -4.00 -14.22 8.53
CA GLY A 314 -2.63 -14.07 8.03
C GLY A 314 -1.94 -12.88 8.71
N SER A 315 -1.49 -11.90 7.91
CA SER A 315 -0.85 -10.67 8.38
C SER A 315 -1.75 -9.43 8.30
N TRP A 316 -3.06 -9.60 8.10
CA TRP A 316 -3.99 -8.52 7.78
C TRP A 316 -5.27 -8.54 8.61
N ALA A 317 -5.81 -7.36 8.92
CA ALA A 317 -7.13 -7.16 9.53
C ALA A 317 -7.78 -5.86 9.04
N PRO A 318 -9.12 -5.76 9.08
CA PRO A 318 -9.81 -4.49 8.81
C PRO A 318 -9.73 -3.52 10.00
N ILE A 319 -9.59 -2.22 9.74
CA ILE A 319 -9.60 -1.15 10.77
C ILE A 319 -10.89 -1.17 11.58
N MET A 320 -12.04 -1.35 10.91
CA MET A 320 -13.34 -1.44 11.58
C MET A 320 -13.60 -2.80 12.25
N GLY A 321 -12.62 -3.72 12.23
CA GLY A 321 -12.60 -4.96 13.00
C GLY A 321 -11.79 -4.80 14.29
N VAL A 322 -10.89 -5.74 14.57
CA VAL A 322 -9.97 -5.69 15.73
C VAL A 322 -8.54 -6.10 15.32
N GLY A 323 -7.80 -5.13 14.76
CA GLY A 323 -6.50 -5.35 14.10
C GLY A 323 -5.25 -5.46 14.98
N TYR A 324 -5.38 -5.46 16.31
CA TYR A 324 -4.26 -5.30 17.25
C TYR A 324 -3.12 -6.34 17.11
N TYR A 325 -3.38 -7.45 16.44
CA TYR A 325 -2.53 -8.64 16.44
C TYR A 325 -1.75 -8.83 15.14
N VAL A 326 -1.95 -7.97 14.16
CA VAL A 326 -1.39 -8.12 12.81
C VAL A 326 -0.67 -6.84 12.36
N PRO A 327 0.34 -6.98 11.49
CA PRO A 327 1.15 -5.84 11.07
C PRO A 327 0.46 -4.93 10.04
N VAL A 328 -0.50 -5.43 9.26
CA VAL A 328 -1.22 -4.66 8.24
C VAL A 328 -2.67 -4.50 8.67
N VAL A 329 -3.14 -3.26 8.86
CA VAL A 329 -4.52 -2.97 9.27
C VAL A 329 -5.07 -1.89 8.36
N GLN A 330 -6.04 -2.21 7.51
CA GLN A 330 -6.48 -1.33 6.42
C GLN A 330 -7.99 -1.09 6.45
N TRP A 331 -8.45 -0.03 5.78
CA TRP A 331 -9.87 0.15 5.46
C TRP A 331 -10.38 -1.02 4.61
N SER A 332 -11.66 -1.37 4.76
CA SER A 332 -12.24 -2.53 4.11
C SER A 332 -13.48 -2.20 3.29
N LYS A 333 -13.84 -3.15 2.43
CA LYS A 333 -15.19 -3.25 1.86
C LYS A 333 -15.76 -4.66 1.95
N GLY A 334 -15.30 -5.42 2.95
CA GLY A 334 -15.77 -6.78 3.22
C GLY A 334 -15.30 -7.83 2.23
N GLU A 335 -14.09 -7.70 1.69
CA GLU A 335 -13.51 -8.66 0.72
C GLU A 335 -12.94 -9.94 1.35
N TYR A 336 -13.17 -10.14 2.65
CA TYR A 336 -12.78 -11.34 3.39
C TYR A 336 -13.95 -12.33 3.54
N ALA A 337 -13.64 -13.59 3.83
CA ALA A 337 -14.65 -14.63 3.93
C ALA A 337 -15.70 -14.34 5.02
N SER A 338 -16.98 -14.51 4.64
CA SER A 338 -18.14 -14.37 5.53
C SER A 338 -18.33 -12.97 6.13
N ALA A 339 -17.78 -11.91 5.51
CA ALA A 339 -17.98 -10.53 5.96
C ALA A 339 -19.46 -10.22 6.22
N ASN A 340 -19.77 -9.65 7.39
CA ASN A 340 -21.14 -9.24 7.75
C ASN A 340 -21.44 -7.78 7.36
N GLN A 341 -20.42 -7.05 6.93
CA GLN A 341 -20.47 -5.66 6.50
C GLN A 341 -19.73 -5.53 5.17
N LEU A 342 -20.30 -4.77 4.23
CA LEU A 342 -19.80 -4.60 2.85
C LEU A 342 -19.79 -3.12 2.45
N GLU A 343 -19.63 -2.22 3.44
CA GLU A 343 -19.54 -0.78 3.21
C GLU A 343 -18.27 -0.42 2.46
N ASP A 344 -18.32 0.56 1.56
CA ASP A 344 -17.10 1.12 0.98
C ASP A 344 -16.58 2.20 1.94
N ASP A 345 -15.68 1.80 2.85
CA ASP A 345 -15.11 2.66 3.88
C ASP A 345 -14.46 3.92 3.29
N LEU A 346 -13.61 3.72 2.28
CA LEU A 346 -12.90 4.80 1.61
C LEU A 346 -13.87 5.80 0.99
N ALA A 347 -14.91 5.32 0.29
CA ALA A 347 -15.91 6.18 -0.32
C ALA A 347 -16.76 6.94 0.72
N LYS A 348 -17.06 6.32 1.87
CA LYS A 348 -17.80 6.97 2.96
C LYS A 348 -16.99 8.11 3.60
N ILE A 349 -15.73 7.86 3.96
CA ILE A 349 -14.84 8.89 4.55
C ILE A 349 -14.64 10.04 3.54
N ALA A 350 -14.37 9.72 2.28
CA ALA A 350 -14.16 10.72 1.23
C ALA A 350 -15.46 11.42 0.77
N SER A 351 -16.63 10.99 1.23
CA SER A 351 -17.91 11.51 0.76
C SER A 351 -18.08 13.00 1.08
N SER A 352 -18.91 13.68 0.27
CA SER A 352 -19.27 15.08 0.49
C SER A 352 -20.01 15.33 1.81
N THR A 353 -20.55 14.27 2.45
CA THR A 353 -21.23 14.34 3.75
C THR A 353 -20.35 14.97 4.83
N TYR A 354 -19.07 14.59 4.86
CA TYR A 354 -18.10 15.09 5.84
C TYR A 354 -17.21 16.18 5.25
N GLY A 355 -17.18 16.28 3.92
CA GLY A 355 -16.49 17.34 3.19
C GLY A 355 -14.96 17.25 3.25
N VAL A 356 -14.42 16.11 3.68
CA VAL A 356 -12.98 15.85 3.75
C VAL A 356 -12.46 15.59 2.35
N GLY A 357 -12.96 14.55 1.66
CA GLY A 357 -12.49 14.14 0.34
C GLY A 357 -11.14 13.41 0.36
N TYR A 358 -10.69 12.93 -0.78
CA TYR A 358 -9.33 12.42 -0.96
C TYR A 358 -8.29 13.53 -0.99
N ARG A 359 -7.03 13.20 -0.71
CA ARG A 359 -5.89 14.02 -1.09
C ARG A 359 -5.93 14.25 -2.62
N ALA A 360 -5.27 15.31 -3.07
CA ALA A 360 -4.99 15.49 -4.49
C ALA A 360 -3.86 14.56 -4.89
N ASP A 361 -3.99 13.94 -6.05
CA ASP A 361 -2.96 13.14 -6.73
C ASP A 361 -1.66 13.95 -6.86
N ASP A 362 -0.53 13.35 -6.47
CA ASP A 362 0.79 13.97 -6.50
C ASP A 362 1.66 13.57 -7.70
N ALA A 363 1.30 12.50 -8.43
CA ALA A 363 1.98 12.08 -9.65
C ALA A 363 1.03 11.37 -10.63
N GLY A 364 0.84 11.96 -11.82
CA GLY A 364 -0.22 11.47 -12.71
C GLY A 364 -0.08 10.02 -13.20
N GLY A 365 -1.23 9.35 -13.30
CA GLY A 365 -1.50 7.96 -13.71
C GLY A 365 -0.87 7.36 -14.99
N THR A 366 -0.09 8.10 -15.77
CA THR A 366 0.37 7.69 -17.10
C THR A 366 1.76 8.24 -17.44
N ILE A 367 2.41 7.64 -18.44
CA ILE A 367 3.67 8.15 -19.03
C ILE A 367 3.54 9.62 -19.48
N GLY A 368 2.39 10.02 -20.04
CA GLY A 368 2.17 11.38 -20.54
C GLY A 368 1.95 12.43 -19.43
N SER A 369 1.57 11.98 -18.24
CA SER A 369 1.32 12.82 -17.05
C SER A 369 2.35 12.60 -15.95
N ALA A 370 3.43 11.88 -16.24
CA ALA A 370 4.43 11.48 -15.25
C ALA A 370 5.11 12.70 -14.62
N ALA A 371 5.23 12.68 -13.28
CA ALA A 371 6.05 13.66 -12.56
C ALA A 371 7.54 13.47 -12.89
N ALA A 372 8.38 14.46 -12.63
CA ALA A 372 9.83 14.29 -12.75
C ALA A 372 10.39 13.62 -11.49
N LEU A 373 11.18 12.56 -11.65
CA LEU A 373 11.89 11.94 -10.53
C LEU A 373 13.00 12.87 -10.03
N ALA A 374 13.06 13.14 -8.73
CA ALA A 374 14.06 14.05 -8.17
C ALA A 374 15.44 13.38 -8.09
N ILE A 375 16.35 13.79 -8.97
CA ILE A 375 17.72 13.25 -9.10
C ILE A 375 18.74 14.32 -8.72
N GLY A 376 19.49 14.05 -7.65
CA GLY A 376 20.58 14.88 -7.16
C GLY A 376 21.94 14.54 -7.77
N SER A 377 22.99 15.10 -7.17
CA SER A 377 24.38 14.86 -7.59
C SER A 377 24.73 13.36 -7.54
N GLY A 378 25.53 12.93 -8.52
CA GLY A 378 25.92 11.52 -8.64
C GLY A 378 24.77 10.56 -8.98
N GLY A 379 23.60 11.08 -9.37
CA GLY A 379 22.44 10.27 -9.74
C GLY A 379 21.58 9.84 -8.55
N ALA A 380 21.78 10.40 -7.34
CA ALA A 380 21.03 10.02 -6.16
C ALA A 380 19.54 10.38 -6.29
N VAL A 381 18.65 9.44 -6.02
CA VAL A 381 17.20 9.64 -6.05
C VAL A 381 16.67 9.82 -4.64
N ASN A 382 15.80 10.80 -4.45
CA ASN A 382 15.02 10.99 -3.23
C ASN A 382 13.68 11.66 -3.58
N THR A 383 12.63 10.86 -3.69
CA THR A 383 11.27 11.32 -4.01
C THR A 383 10.31 10.66 -3.06
N ALA A 384 9.27 11.36 -2.61
CA ALA A 384 8.21 10.80 -1.80
C ALA A 384 6.88 11.08 -2.48
N GLY A 385 5.91 10.18 -2.28
CA GLY A 385 4.56 10.32 -2.79
C GLY A 385 3.55 9.55 -1.96
N VAL A 386 2.28 9.60 -2.38
CA VAL A 386 1.16 8.96 -1.70
C VAL A 386 0.23 8.32 -2.73
N ILE A 387 0.03 7.00 -2.61
CA ILE A 387 -1.08 6.33 -3.29
C ILE A 387 -2.36 6.61 -2.51
N GLU A 388 -3.20 7.52 -2.98
CA GLU A 388 -4.40 7.96 -2.24
C GLU A 388 -5.69 7.27 -2.68
N ARG A 389 -5.65 6.47 -3.75
CA ARG A 389 -6.81 5.68 -4.22
C ARG A 389 -6.42 4.30 -4.72
N THR A 390 -7.36 3.35 -4.65
CA THR A 390 -7.15 1.96 -5.10
C THR A 390 -6.75 1.84 -6.57
N ALA A 391 -7.17 2.79 -7.41
CA ALA A 391 -6.85 2.81 -8.84
C ALA A 391 -5.68 3.74 -9.21
N ASP A 392 -5.05 4.33 -8.20
CA ASP A 392 -3.97 5.27 -8.40
C ASP A 392 -2.64 4.58 -8.75
N VAL A 393 -1.90 5.21 -9.66
CA VAL A 393 -0.64 4.72 -10.21
C VAL A 393 0.28 5.92 -10.45
N ASP A 394 1.23 6.13 -9.56
CA ASP A 394 2.13 7.26 -9.67
C ASP A 394 3.25 7.00 -10.68
N PHE A 395 3.25 7.71 -11.81
CA PHE A 395 4.35 7.68 -12.77
C PHE A 395 5.38 8.78 -12.52
N TYR A 396 6.65 8.39 -12.48
CA TYR A 396 7.80 9.29 -12.47
C TYR A 396 8.71 9.06 -13.66
N SER A 397 9.15 10.13 -14.31
CA SER A 397 10.06 10.12 -15.45
C SER A 397 11.48 10.45 -15.03
N PHE A 398 12.45 9.82 -15.69
CA PHE A 398 13.85 10.21 -15.61
C PHE A 398 14.56 10.03 -16.93
N THR A 399 15.68 10.73 -17.12
CA THR A 399 16.56 10.55 -18.27
C THR A 399 17.96 10.21 -17.77
N THR A 400 18.63 9.29 -18.46
CA THR A 400 20.02 8.93 -18.18
C THR A 400 20.82 8.82 -19.49
N SER A 401 22.13 9.01 -19.42
CA SER A 401 23.06 8.66 -20.49
C SER A 401 23.34 7.14 -20.58
N GLY A 402 22.70 6.36 -19.72
CA GLY A 402 22.81 4.90 -19.62
C GLY A 402 23.47 4.47 -18.32
N GLY A 403 23.49 3.17 -18.04
CA GLY A 403 24.12 2.60 -16.84
C GLY A 403 23.14 1.89 -15.91
N ALA A 404 23.55 1.69 -14.66
CA ALA A 404 22.77 0.95 -13.68
C ALA A 404 21.69 1.84 -13.06
N VAL A 405 20.45 1.35 -13.02
CA VAL A 405 19.34 1.90 -12.25
C VAL A 405 19.16 1.01 -11.03
N SER A 406 19.22 1.59 -9.84
CA SER A 406 19.02 0.90 -8.57
C SER A 406 18.08 1.73 -7.70
N LEU A 407 16.80 1.38 -7.69
CA LEU A 407 15.76 2.12 -6.97
C LEU A 407 15.12 1.25 -5.90
N ASN A 408 14.94 1.81 -4.72
CA ASN A 408 14.20 1.23 -3.61
C ASN A 408 12.92 2.03 -3.43
N PHE A 409 11.81 1.31 -3.28
CA PHE A 409 10.48 1.84 -3.06
C PHE A 409 10.06 1.37 -1.67
N ALA A 410 10.11 2.28 -0.69
CA ALA A 410 9.93 1.97 0.71
C ALA A 410 8.65 2.63 1.23
N THR A 411 7.94 1.90 2.08
CA THR A 411 6.86 2.43 2.91
C THR A 411 7.44 3.08 4.17
N PRO A 412 6.63 3.78 4.98
CA PRO A 412 6.99 4.09 6.36
C PRO A 412 7.47 2.83 7.11
N THR A 413 8.43 3.02 8.02
CA THR A 413 9.01 1.92 8.80
C THR A 413 8.11 1.44 9.94
N ARG A 414 7.12 2.24 10.31
CA ARG A 414 6.14 1.95 11.36
C ARG A 414 4.74 2.06 10.77
N HIS A 415 3.92 1.04 11.04
CA HIS A 415 2.50 0.95 10.67
C HIS A 415 2.16 1.30 9.21
N PRO A 416 2.89 0.78 8.21
CA PRO A 416 2.56 1.01 6.80
C PRO A 416 1.30 0.27 6.37
N ASN A 417 0.50 0.90 5.51
CA ASN A 417 -0.68 0.30 4.90
C ASN A 417 -0.49 -0.07 3.44
N LEU A 418 0.32 0.69 2.70
CA LEU A 418 0.59 0.45 1.29
C LEU A 418 1.42 -0.82 1.09
N ASP A 419 1.00 -1.68 0.18
CA ASP A 419 1.81 -2.75 -0.39
C ASP A 419 2.21 -2.35 -1.81
N ILE A 420 3.52 -2.18 -2.05
CA ILE A 420 4.04 -1.54 -3.26
C ILE A 420 4.32 -2.58 -4.36
N GLN A 421 3.73 -2.35 -5.53
CA GLN A 421 4.32 -2.79 -6.80
C GLN A 421 5.02 -1.64 -7.50
N ALA A 422 6.29 -1.85 -7.86
CA ALA A 422 7.06 -0.92 -8.67
C ALA A 422 7.32 -1.49 -10.06
N THR A 423 7.16 -0.69 -11.11
CA THR A 423 7.43 -1.09 -12.50
C THR A 423 8.25 -0.05 -13.25
N LEU A 424 9.35 -0.47 -13.88
CA LEU A 424 10.19 0.34 -14.76
C LEU A 424 9.77 0.11 -16.22
N TYR A 425 9.57 1.20 -16.95
CA TYR A 425 9.18 1.25 -18.36
C TYR A 425 10.22 1.99 -19.21
N ASN A 426 10.33 1.58 -20.48
CA ASN A 426 11.00 2.36 -21.51
C ASN A 426 10.09 3.51 -22.02
N SER A 427 10.64 4.37 -22.89
CA SER A 427 9.91 5.51 -23.47
C SER A 427 8.71 5.15 -24.34
N GLY A 428 8.65 3.92 -24.87
CA GLY A 428 7.50 3.41 -25.62
C GLY A 428 6.42 2.76 -24.76
N GLY A 429 6.58 2.74 -23.43
CA GLY A 429 5.66 2.07 -22.51
C GLY A 429 5.85 0.56 -22.38
N GLY A 430 6.93 0.01 -22.94
CA GLY A 430 7.31 -1.39 -22.71
C GLY A 430 7.90 -1.57 -21.31
N VAL A 431 7.42 -2.58 -20.58
CA VAL A 431 7.94 -2.96 -19.26
C VAL A 431 9.36 -3.50 -19.39
N ILE A 432 10.28 -2.95 -18.60
CA ILE A 432 11.67 -3.41 -18.45
C ILE A 432 11.78 -4.32 -17.23
N ALA A 433 11.21 -3.91 -16.10
CA ALA A 433 11.26 -4.66 -14.85
C ALA A 433 10.04 -4.36 -13.99
N THR A 434 9.56 -5.36 -13.26
CA THR A 434 8.50 -5.22 -12.25
C THR A 434 8.97 -5.86 -10.95
N SER A 435 8.59 -5.27 -9.82
CA SER A 435 8.97 -5.73 -8.49
C SER A 435 7.80 -5.60 -7.53
N ASN A 436 7.45 -6.73 -6.91
CA ASN A 436 6.55 -6.87 -5.78
C ASN A 436 7.02 -8.14 -5.04
N PRO A 437 8.09 -8.05 -4.23
CA PRO A 437 8.54 -9.16 -3.39
C PRO A 437 7.62 -9.32 -2.18
N ALA A 438 7.73 -10.44 -1.47
CA ALA A 438 7.05 -10.60 -0.18
C ALA A 438 7.43 -9.48 0.81
N GLY A 439 6.43 -8.89 1.45
CA GLY A 439 6.55 -7.66 2.25
C GLY A 439 5.82 -6.51 1.57
N LEU A 440 6.04 -5.29 2.04
CA LEU A 440 5.31 -4.10 1.56
C LEU A 440 6.17 -3.17 0.68
N SER A 441 7.47 -3.42 0.62
CA SER A 441 8.45 -2.62 -0.12
C SER A 441 8.87 -3.31 -1.41
N ALA A 442 9.28 -2.54 -2.41
CA ALA A 442 9.78 -3.05 -3.67
C ALA A 442 11.17 -2.49 -3.99
N SER A 443 11.89 -3.15 -4.90
CA SER A 443 13.15 -2.63 -5.43
C SER A 443 13.36 -3.02 -6.89
N ILE A 444 13.95 -2.11 -7.66
CA ILE A 444 14.27 -2.32 -9.07
C ILE A 444 15.77 -2.18 -9.24
N SER A 445 16.40 -3.21 -9.81
CA SER A 445 17.77 -3.15 -10.28
C SER A 445 17.80 -3.54 -11.76
N ALA A 446 18.26 -2.63 -12.61
CA ALA A 446 18.34 -2.83 -14.05
C ALA A 446 19.57 -2.11 -14.63
N SER A 447 19.98 -2.46 -15.84
CA SER A 447 20.86 -1.62 -16.64
C SER A 447 20.12 -1.16 -17.88
N VAL A 448 20.18 0.13 -18.15
CA VAL A 448 19.46 0.76 -19.25
C VAL A 448 20.43 1.54 -20.15
N GLY A 449 20.07 1.69 -21.42
CA GLY A 449 20.79 2.55 -22.36
C GLY A 449 20.52 4.03 -22.10
N ALA A 450 21.13 4.89 -22.92
CA ALA A 450 20.80 6.31 -22.92
C ALA A 450 19.34 6.52 -23.34
N GLY A 451 18.60 7.36 -22.63
CA GLY A 451 17.22 7.67 -22.97
C GLY A 451 16.38 8.08 -21.77
N THR A 452 15.08 8.23 -22.05
CA THR A 452 14.05 8.53 -21.06
C THR A 452 13.33 7.25 -20.64
N PHE A 453 13.10 7.12 -19.35
CA PHE A 453 12.47 5.97 -18.70
C PHE A 453 11.45 6.45 -17.68
N TYR A 454 10.57 5.54 -17.29
CA TYR A 454 9.51 5.84 -16.34
C TYR A 454 9.47 4.76 -15.27
N VAL A 455 9.27 5.13 -14.01
CA VAL A 455 8.90 4.19 -12.96
C VAL A 455 7.47 4.48 -12.52
N ALA A 456 6.69 3.43 -12.30
CA ALA A 456 5.36 3.51 -11.73
C ALA A 456 5.33 2.87 -10.34
N VAL A 457 4.59 3.46 -9.42
CA VAL A 457 4.29 2.94 -8.08
C VAL A 457 2.78 2.72 -8.00
N THR A 458 2.33 1.58 -7.49
CA THR A 458 0.90 1.33 -7.27
C THR A 458 0.68 0.42 -6.05
N GLY A 459 -0.49 0.54 -5.45
CA GLY A 459 -0.96 -0.32 -4.36
C GLY A 459 -1.53 -1.64 -4.86
N VAL A 460 -1.10 -2.74 -4.25
CA VAL A 460 -1.50 -4.10 -4.63
C VAL A 460 -2.04 -4.92 -3.45
N GLY A 461 -2.68 -6.05 -3.73
CA GLY A 461 -3.04 -7.03 -2.70
C GLY A 461 -1.97 -8.13 -2.58
N ALA A 462 -2.09 -8.91 -1.51
CA ALA A 462 -1.26 -10.09 -1.28
C ALA A 462 -2.13 -11.34 -1.08
N ASP A 463 -1.66 -12.48 -1.60
CA ASP A 463 -2.30 -13.79 -1.49
C ASP A 463 -3.82 -13.79 -1.83
N ASN A 464 -4.61 -14.65 -1.19
CA ASN A 464 -6.06 -14.69 -1.35
C ASN A 464 -6.74 -13.80 -0.29
N PRO A 465 -7.44 -12.72 -0.68
CA PRO A 465 -8.10 -11.80 0.25
C PRO A 465 -9.19 -12.46 1.11
N LEU A 466 -9.71 -13.61 0.69
CA LEU A 466 -10.76 -14.28 1.43
C LEU A 466 -10.26 -14.87 2.76
N ASN A 467 -8.99 -15.26 2.87
CA ASN A 467 -8.53 -16.05 4.02
C ASN A 467 -7.02 -16.08 4.31
N THR A 468 -6.15 -15.65 3.40
CA THR A 468 -4.69 -15.68 3.64
C THR A 468 -4.00 -14.33 3.48
N GLY A 469 -4.64 -13.33 2.87
CA GLY A 469 -4.06 -12.01 2.66
C GLY A 469 -5.10 -10.90 2.49
N TYR A 470 -4.93 -10.04 1.50
CA TYR A 470 -5.75 -8.84 1.34
C TYR A 470 -5.81 -8.40 -0.12
N SER A 471 -6.86 -7.66 -0.46
CA SER A 471 -7.00 -7.07 -1.79
C SER A 471 -6.18 -5.77 -1.86
N ASN A 472 -6.10 -5.18 -3.06
CA ASN A 472 -5.49 -3.86 -3.21
C ASN A 472 -6.37 -2.71 -2.70
N TYR A 473 -7.59 -2.97 -2.22
CA TYR A 473 -8.56 -1.94 -1.85
C TYR A 473 -7.99 -0.96 -0.83
N GLY A 474 -7.47 -1.49 0.29
CA GLY A 474 -6.93 -0.72 1.40
C GLY A 474 -5.40 -0.51 1.35
N SER A 475 -4.73 -1.01 0.31
CA SER A 475 -3.28 -0.86 0.11
C SER A 475 -2.95 0.54 -0.40
N LEU A 476 -3.13 1.53 0.46
CA LEU A 476 -2.96 2.96 0.20
C LEU A 476 -2.02 3.55 1.24
N GLY A 477 -1.30 4.62 0.90
CA GLY A 477 -0.40 5.24 1.86
C GLY A 477 0.82 5.91 1.25
N SER A 478 1.71 6.31 2.13
CA SER A 478 2.95 7.01 1.79
C SER A 478 3.98 6.03 1.23
N TYR A 479 4.80 6.50 0.31
CA TYR A 479 6.03 5.81 -0.10
C TYR A 479 7.17 6.79 -0.35
N ALA A 480 8.38 6.25 -0.40
CA ALA A 480 9.58 6.94 -0.81
C ALA A 480 10.35 6.12 -1.86
N ILE A 481 10.76 6.80 -2.92
CA ILE A 481 11.68 6.31 -3.94
C ILE A 481 13.07 6.84 -3.59
N THR A 482 14.00 5.93 -3.33
CA THR A 482 15.40 6.25 -3.08
C THR A 482 16.32 5.42 -3.95
N GLY A 483 17.58 5.81 -4.08
CA GLY A 483 18.58 4.97 -4.76
C GLY A 483 19.43 5.78 -5.72
N THR A 484 19.81 5.17 -6.83
CA THR A 484 20.70 5.80 -7.82
C THR A 484 20.26 5.49 -9.24
N ILE A 485 20.31 6.52 -10.07
CA ILE A 485 20.30 6.41 -11.52
C ILE A 485 21.71 6.69 -11.99
N GLY A 486 22.40 5.62 -12.38
CA GLY A 486 23.72 5.69 -12.95
C GLY A 486 23.70 6.52 -14.24
N ALA A 487 24.82 7.18 -14.47
CA ALA A 487 25.16 7.77 -15.74
C ALA A 487 26.24 6.91 -16.40
N ALA A 488 26.22 6.90 -17.72
CA ALA A 488 27.27 6.30 -18.50
C ALA A 488 28.58 7.06 -18.21
N SER A 489 29.67 6.32 -18.02
CA SER A 489 31.00 6.90 -17.92
C SER A 489 31.28 7.72 -19.18
N ALA A 490 31.67 8.99 -19.02
CA ALA A 490 32.11 9.82 -20.15
C ALA A 490 33.33 9.23 -20.89
N ASN A 491 34.02 8.27 -20.27
CA ASN A 491 35.15 7.54 -20.83
C ASN A 491 34.78 6.06 -21.00
N ALA A 492 33.85 5.74 -21.90
CA ALA A 492 33.44 4.35 -22.13
C ALA A 492 34.38 3.59 -23.07
N ALA A 493 34.91 4.28 -24.09
CA ALA A 493 35.94 3.75 -24.96
C ALA A 493 36.89 4.84 -25.44
N THR A 494 38.10 4.45 -25.86
CA THR A 494 39.01 5.35 -26.57
C THR A 494 39.50 4.63 -27.83
N VAL A 495 39.33 5.25 -28.99
CA VAL A 495 39.84 4.75 -30.27
C VAL A 495 41.12 5.50 -30.64
N TYR A 496 42.04 4.80 -31.31
CA TYR A 496 43.37 5.30 -31.63
C TYR A 496 43.71 5.09 -33.10
N LYS A 497 44.43 6.06 -33.66
CA LYS A 497 44.90 6.00 -35.05
C LYS A 497 45.82 4.82 -35.31
N ASP A 498 46.81 4.63 -34.44
CA ASP A 498 47.89 3.68 -34.65
C ASP A 498 47.77 2.49 -33.68
N CYS A 499 48.42 1.36 -34.03
CA CYS A 499 48.61 0.28 -33.07
C CYS A 499 49.41 0.73 -31.84
N ASN A 500 49.28 -0.02 -30.76
CA ASN A 500 49.80 0.22 -29.42
C ASN A 500 49.30 1.53 -28.80
N TYR A 501 48.06 1.92 -29.13
CA TYR A 501 47.41 3.13 -28.61
C TYR A 501 48.15 4.43 -29.00
N GLY A 502 48.76 4.44 -30.20
CA GLY A 502 49.49 5.57 -30.75
C GLY A 502 48.63 6.49 -31.61
N GLY A 503 49.21 7.61 -32.05
CA GLY A 503 48.54 8.60 -32.89
C GLY A 503 47.47 9.39 -32.13
N TYR A 504 46.41 9.83 -32.82
CA TYR A 504 45.31 10.52 -32.14
C TYR A 504 44.59 9.55 -31.19
N ALA A 505 44.02 10.09 -30.11
CA ALA A 505 43.19 9.36 -29.16
C ALA A 505 41.86 10.10 -29.00
N VAL A 506 40.76 9.44 -29.36
CA VAL A 506 39.42 10.01 -29.24
C VAL A 506 38.62 9.19 -28.26
N THR A 507 38.23 9.82 -27.15
CA THR A 507 37.37 9.20 -26.15
C THR A 507 35.90 9.33 -26.56
N LEU A 508 35.22 8.19 -26.53
CA LEU A 508 33.82 8.03 -26.85
C LEU A 508 33.05 7.70 -25.57
N SER A 509 32.05 8.52 -25.26
CA SER A 509 30.99 8.16 -24.32
C SER A 509 30.11 7.05 -24.93
N PRO A 510 29.20 6.43 -24.18
CA PRO A 510 28.17 5.59 -24.76
C PRO A 510 27.28 6.37 -25.71
N GLY A 511 26.94 5.73 -26.82
CA GLY A 511 26.23 6.34 -27.94
C GLY A 511 26.56 5.65 -29.26
N SER A 512 25.80 6.03 -30.29
CA SER A 512 26.00 5.58 -31.66
C SER A 512 26.63 6.73 -32.45
N TYR A 513 27.74 6.45 -33.12
CA TYR A 513 28.56 7.42 -33.85
C TYR A 513 28.64 7.04 -35.33
N THR A 514 27.97 7.80 -36.19
CA THR A 514 28.15 7.76 -37.64
C THR A 514 29.52 8.33 -38.03
N LEU A 515 29.94 8.13 -39.29
CA LEU A 515 31.19 8.66 -39.81
C LEU A 515 31.30 10.17 -39.59
N SER A 516 30.25 10.92 -39.90
CA SER A 516 30.24 12.37 -39.71
C SER A 516 30.43 12.79 -38.24
N GLN A 517 29.87 12.01 -37.31
CA GLN A 517 30.02 12.26 -35.87
C GLN A 517 31.41 11.86 -35.35
N LEU A 518 32.02 10.83 -35.93
CA LEU A 518 33.41 10.43 -35.66
C LEU A 518 34.39 11.48 -36.20
N GLN A 519 34.20 11.96 -37.42
CA GLN A 519 35.00 13.03 -38.03
C GLN A 519 34.92 14.34 -37.26
N ALA A 520 33.73 14.71 -36.77
CA ALA A 520 33.56 15.87 -35.91
C ALA A 520 34.34 15.77 -34.58
N LYS A 521 34.67 14.54 -34.15
CA LYS A 521 35.52 14.25 -32.98
C LYS A 521 36.99 14.04 -33.33
N GLY A 522 37.37 14.13 -34.60
CA GLY A 522 38.74 13.99 -35.08
C GLY A 522 39.15 12.58 -35.51
N VAL A 523 38.21 11.64 -35.62
CA VAL A 523 38.47 10.29 -36.14
C VAL A 523 38.29 10.29 -37.66
N ILE A 524 39.31 9.88 -38.40
CA ILE A 524 39.27 9.80 -39.88
C ILE A 524 38.63 8.46 -40.28
N ASN A 525 37.94 8.44 -41.43
CA ASN A 525 37.36 7.20 -41.96
C ASN A 525 38.47 6.16 -42.16
N ASP A 526 38.20 4.91 -41.82
CA ASP A 526 39.15 3.82 -42.09
C ASP A 526 40.54 4.12 -41.50
N ASP A 527 40.62 4.65 -40.27
CA ASP A 527 41.88 5.08 -39.66
C ASP A 527 41.97 4.68 -38.17
N ILE A 528 41.12 3.75 -37.71
CA ILE A 528 41.19 3.18 -36.35
C ILE A 528 42.05 1.91 -36.40
N SER A 529 43.14 1.88 -35.63
CA SER A 529 44.07 0.75 -35.56
C SER A 529 44.17 0.10 -34.17
N SER A 530 43.70 0.76 -33.11
CA SER A 530 43.60 0.18 -31.77
C SER A 530 42.50 0.83 -30.93
N LEU A 531 42.06 0.15 -29.87
CA LEU A 531 41.03 0.68 -28.97
C LEU A 531 41.21 0.22 -27.53
N LYS A 532 40.73 1.05 -26.59
CA LYS A 532 40.52 0.69 -25.19
C LYS A 532 39.04 0.72 -24.86
N VAL A 533 38.57 -0.25 -24.08
CA VAL A 533 37.17 -0.35 -23.67
C VAL A 533 37.13 -0.41 -22.16
N SER A 534 36.52 0.62 -21.57
CA SER A 534 36.36 0.67 -20.12
C SER A 534 35.51 -0.49 -19.63
N SER A 535 35.84 -1.00 -18.45
CA SER A 535 35.11 -2.10 -17.82
C SER A 535 33.60 -1.81 -17.76
N GLY A 536 32.78 -2.78 -18.14
CA GLY A 536 31.32 -2.66 -18.19
C GLY A 536 30.76 -2.09 -19.49
N TYR A 537 31.61 -1.80 -20.48
CA TYR A 537 31.20 -1.34 -21.81
C TYR A 537 31.62 -2.33 -22.89
N GLU A 538 30.97 -2.22 -24.04
CA GLU A 538 31.35 -2.87 -25.28
C GLU A 538 31.34 -1.85 -26.43
N VAL A 539 32.21 -2.07 -27.40
CA VAL A 539 32.33 -1.27 -28.62
C VAL A 539 32.03 -2.16 -29.80
N ILE A 540 31.14 -1.70 -30.68
CA ILE A 540 30.82 -2.36 -31.93
C ILE A 540 31.41 -1.51 -33.05
N LEU A 541 32.34 -2.07 -33.82
CA LEU A 541 32.90 -1.43 -35.01
C LEU A 541 32.16 -1.95 -36.25
N TYR A 542 31.71 -1.03 -37.10
CA TYR A 542 31.02 -1.32 -38.36
C TYR A 542 31.90 -0.91 -39.54
N GLN A 543 31.88 -1.75 -40.58
CA GLN A 543 32.62 -1.52 -41.82
C GLN A 543 32.16 -0.24 -42.51
N ASP A 544 30.84 -0.07 -42.63
CA ASP A 544 30.24 1.01 -43.39
C ASP A 544 29.64 2.07 -42.45
N ASP A 545 29.42 3.26 -42.98
CA ASP A 545 28.72 4.33 -42.26
C ASP A 545 27.26 3.93 -41.94
N ASN A 546 26.63 4.62 -40.98
CA ASN A 546 25.27 4.38 -40.53
C ASN A 546 25.02 2.94 -40.04
N PHE A 547 26.03 2.35 -39.39
CA PHE A 547 25.97 1.01 -38.79
C PHE A 547 25.69 -0.10 -39.83
N GLY A 548 26.16 0.11 -41.06
CA GLY A 548 26.06 -0.83 -42.16
C GLY A 548 27.26 -1.79 -42.26
N GLY A 549 27.16 -2.75 -43.17
CA GLY A 549 28.24 -3.68 -43.47
C GLY A 549 28.47 -4.75 -42.41
N ALA A 550 29.65 -5.36 -42.43
CA ALA A 550 30.05 -6.30 -41.38
C ALA A 550 30.32 -5.54 -40.07
N ALA A 551 30.10 -6.19 -38.93
CA ALA A 551 30.36 -5.58 -37.63
C ALA A 551 30.95 -6.55 -36.62
N TYR A 552 31.74 -6.02 -35.68
CA TYR A 552 32.45 -6.80 -34.66
C TYR A 552 32.36 -6.13 -33.30
N VAL A 553 32.12 -6.93 -32.25
CA VAL A 553 31.99 -6.47 -30.86
C VAL A 553 33.30 -6.70 -30.10
N PHE A 554 33.71 -5.69 -29.33
CA PHE A 554 34.92 -5.62 -28.52
C PHE A 554 34.54 -5.31 -27.07
N ARG A 555 35.06 -6.09 -26.11
CA ARG A 555 34.73 -5.98 -24.68
C ARG A 555 35.96 -5.77 -23.78
N GLY A 556 37.07 -5.34 -24.37
CA GLY A 556 38.34 -5.11 -23.69
C GLY A 556 39.31 -4.33 -24.57
N ASP A 557 40.54 -4.14 -24.10
CA ASP A 557 41.55 -3.36 -24.81
C ASP A 557 42.22 -4.17 -25.92
N PHE A 558 42.35 -3.60 -27.11
CA PHE A 558 43.01 -4.19 -28.26
C PHE A 558 44.14 -3.29 -28.70
N SER A 559 45.38 -3.73 -28.47
CA SER A 559 46.55 -2.94 -28.84
C SER A 559 46.77 -2.87 -30.34
N CYS A 560 46.19 -3.75 -31.16
CA CYS A 560 46.32 -3.67 -32.61
C CYS A 560 45.21 -4.45 -33.31
N LEU A 561 44.59 -3.86 -34.34
CA LEU A 561 43.49 -4.46 -35.10
C LEU A 561 43.94 -5.25 -36.33
N VAL A 562 45.25 -5.38 -36.57
CA VAL A 562 45.83 -6.05 -37.75
C VAL A 562 45.73 -7.59 -37.68
N ASN A 563 46.07 -8.18 -36.53
CA ASN A 563 46.24 -9.63 -36.36
C ASN A 563 45.24 -10.19 -35.34
N LEU A 564 43.96 -10.00 -35.63
CA LEU A 564 42.86 -10.49 -34.80
C LEU A 564 42.48 -11.90 -35.19
N SER A 565 41.67 -12.56 -34.34
CA SER A 565 41.04 -13.82 -34.70
C SER A 565 39.62 -13.92 -34.16
N VAL A 566 38.71 -14.44 -34.98
CA VAL A 566 37.33 -14.79 -34.60
C VAL A 566 37.12 -16.26 -34.95
N ASN A 567 36.75 -17.07 -33.96
CA ASN A 567 36.54 -18.51 -34.12
C ASN A 567 37.72 -19.26 -34.79
N GLY A 568 38.96 -18.79 -34.57
CA GLY A 568 40.18 -19.39 -35.13
C GLY A 568 40.50 -18.96 -36.57
N ALA A 569 39.65 -18.15 -37.21
CA ALA A 569 39.97 -17.52 -38.50
C ALA A 569 40.73 -16.21 -38.28
N PRO A 570 41.75 -15.88 -39.10
CA PRO A 570 42.44 -14.59 -39.03
C PRO A 570 41.49 -13.47 -39.45
N LEU A 571 41.61 -12.33 -38.80
CA LEU A 571 40.80 -11.14 -39.04
C LEU A 571 41.69 -9.89 -38.97
N ASN A 572 41.51 -8.97 -39.90
CA ASN A 572 42.17 -7.67 -39.91
C ASN A 572 41.09 -6.59 -40.01
N LEU A 573 41.03 -5.73 -38.99
CA LEU A 573 40.12 -4.59 -38.89
C LEU A 573 40.88 -3.28 -38.73
N ASN A 574 42.18 -3.27 -39.05
CA ASN A 574 42.98 -2.07 -39.11
C ASN A 574 42.45 -1.18 -40.23
N ASP A 575 42.26 0.10 -39.97
CA ASP A 575 41.88 1.07 -41.00
C ASP A 575 40.63 0.63 -41.76
N TRP A 576 39.61 0.17 -41.00
CA TRP A 576 38.45 -0.53 -41.57
C TRP A 576 37.10 0.04 -41.11
N THR A 577 37.10 0.84 -40.04
CA THR A 577 35.86 1.23 -39.34
C THR A 577 35.35 2.57 -39.86
N SER A 578 34.08 2.60 -40.28
CA SER A 578 33.37 3.82 -40.69
C SER A 578 32.33 4.30 -39.67
N SER A 579 31.78 3.42 -38.83
CA SER A 579 30.86 3.81 -37.74
C SER A 579 31.00 2.94 -36.49
N VAL A 580 30.62 3.49 -35.33
CA VAL A 580 30.88 2.87 -34.01
C VAL A 580 29.66 2.97 -33.11
N ILE A 581 29.33 1.90 -32.38
CA ILE A 581 28.40 1.95 -31.24
C ILE A 581 29.18 1.65 -29.96
N VAL A 582 29.02 2.49 -28.94
CA VAL A 582 29.53 2.26 -27.59
C VAL A 582 28.35 2.09 -26.65
N GLN A 583 28.25 0.98 -25.94
CA GLN A 583 27.11 0.71 -25.06
C GLN A 583 27.52 -0.07 -23.81
N PRO A 584 26.71 -0.08 -22.74
CA PRO A 584 26.93 -0.97 -21.61
C PRO A 584 26.98 -2.43 -22.09
N SER A 585 27.97 -3.19 -21.63
CA SER A 585 28.07 -4.63 -21.92
C SER A 585 26.95 -5.36 -21.18
N THR A 586 26.12 -6.10 -21.91
CA THR A 586 25.08 -7.00 -21.34
C THR A 586 25.69 -8.28 -20.76
N ALA A 587 26.96 -8.58 -21.07
CA ALA A 587 27.75 -9.60 -20.43
C ALA A 587 28.46 -9.04 -19.19
N ALA A 588 28.32 -9.71 -18.04
CA ALA A 588 28.99 -9.32 -16.80
C ALA A 588 30.52 -9.24 -17.03
N ALA A 589 31.12 -8.13 -16.60
CA ALA A 589 32.51 -7.75 -16.79
C ALA A 589 33.48 -8.95 -16.80
N ALA A 590 33.92 -9.35 -18.00
CA ALA A 590 34.99 -10.32 -18.17
C ALA A 590 36.30 -9.66 -17.74
N ARG A 591 36.73 -9.92 -16.50
CA ARG A 591 38.12 -9.72 -16.09
C ARG A 591 39.01 -10.56 -17.01
N THR A 592 39.83 -9.92 -17.83
CA THR A 592 40.99 -10.57 -18.45
C THR A 592 42.27 -9.93 -17.96
N THR A 593 42.78 -10.46 -16.85
CA THR A 593 44.22 -10.54 -16.56
C THR A 593 44.84 -11.77 -17.24
N GLY A 594 44.29 -12.20 -18.38
CA GLY A 594 44.71 -13.38 -19.13
C GLY A 594 44.49 -13.19 -20.64
N THR A 595 45.46 -13.64 -21.43
CA THR A 595 45.81 -13.33 -22.81
C THR A 595 44.81 -13.72 -23.92
N ILE A 596 43.50 -13.79 -23.66
CA ILE A 596 42.50 -14.12 -24.69
C ILE A 596 41.57 -12.93 -24.92
N GLN A 597 41.79 -12.24 -26.05
CA GLN A 597 40.97 -11.13 -26.49
C GLN A 597 39.69 -11.65 -27.16
N TYR A 598 38.52 -11.16 -26.75
CA TYR A 598 37.21 -11.65 -27.22
C TYR A 598 36.67 -10.73 -28.32
N ILE A 599 36.52 -11.24 -29.53
CA ILE A 599 35.90 -10.56 -30.68
C ILE A 599 34.77 -11.44 -31.19
N GLU A 600 33.61 -10.84 -31.41
CA GLU A 600 32.42 -11.51 -31.93
C GLU A 600 31.94 -10.82 -33.20
N LYS A 601 31.72 -11.57 -34.29
CA LYS A 601 31.13 -11.03 -35.52
C LYS A 601 29.61 -10.94 -35.34
N ILE A 602 29.05 -9.76 -35.59
CA ILE A 602 27.60 -9.58 -35.69
C ILE A 602 27.17 -10.07 -37.07
N SER A 603 26.38 -11.15 -37.11
CA SER A 603 25.79 -11.65 -38.34
C SER A 603 24.40 -11.04 -38.55
N ASN A 604 24.16 -10.43 -39.72
CA ASN A 604 22.84 -10.00 -40.16
C ASN A 604 21.95 -11.17 -40.66
N GLU A 605 22.43 -12.40 -40.51
CA GLU A 605 21.62 -13.60 -40.75
C GLU A 605 20.94 -13.98 -39.44
N VAL A 606 19.60 -14.12 -39.47
CA VAL A 606 18.86 -14.88 -38.45
C VAL A 606 19.45 -16.29 -38.46
N PRO A 607 20.20 -16.73 -37.42
CA PRO A 607 20.77 -18.06 -37.45
C PRO A 607 19.60 -19.05 -37.42
N ALA A 608 19.56 -19.97 -38.38
CA ALA A 608 18.79 -21.19 -38.19
C ALA A 608 19.19 -21.78 -36.83
N GLU A 609 18.20 -22.09 -35.97
CA GLU A 609 18.45 -22.59 -34.62
C GLU A 609 19.46 -23.75 -34.66
N SER A 610 20.68 -23.50 -34.19
CA SER A 610 21.70 -24.54 -34.11
C SER A 610 21.40 -25.41 -32.90
N LYS A 611 21.31 -26.74 -33.10
CA LYS A 611 21.07 -27.69 -32.01
C LYS A 611 22.23 -27.66 -31.03
N LEU A 612 21.93 -27.69 -29.72
CA LEU A 612 22.93 -27.61 -28.64
C LEU A 612 24.10 -28.57 -28.86
N GLY A 613 23.84 -29.81 -29.29
CA GLY A 613 24.88 -30.82 -29.48
C GLY A 613 25.90 -30.51 -30.56
N ALA A 614 25.55 -29.75 -31.60
CA ALA A 614 26.45 -29.44 -32.70
C ALA A 614 27.46 -28.33 -32.36
N THR A 615 27.14 -27.50 -31.38
CA THR A 615 27.90 -26.28 -31.08
C THR A 615 28.44 -26.24 -29.64
N LEU A 616 28.07 -27.22 -28.81
CA LEU A 616 28.49 -27.33 -27.42
C LEU A 616 29.95 -27.79 -27.29
N ASN A 617 30.77 -26.91 -26.70
CA ASN A 617 32.15 -27.15 -26.32
C ASN A 617 32.32 -27.10 -24.81
N ILE A 618 33.11 -28.02 -24.26
CA ILE A 618 33.42 -28.11 -22.83
C ILE A 618 34.92 -28.26 -22.68
N LEU A 619 35.58 -27.18 -22.29
CA LEU A 619 37.04 -27.08 -22.28
C LEU A 619 37.55 -26.39 -21.01
N PRO A 620 38.76 -26.72 -20.52
CA PRO A 620 39.61 -27.81 -20.99
C PRO A 620 38.99 -29.17 -20.66
N ASN A 621 39.27 -30.19 -21.46
CA ASN A 621 38.89 -31.57 -21.19
C ASN A 621 39.97 -32.50 -21.78
N PRO A 622 40.88 -33.07 -20.97
CA PRO A 622 40.80 -33.17 -19.50
C PRO A 622 40.94 -31.83 -18.74
N PHE A 623 40.33 -31.72 -17.56
CA PHE A 623 40.31 -30.53 -16.73
C PHE A 623 41.02 -30.74 -15.39
N VAL A 624 41.57 -29.65 -14.82
CA VAL A 624 42.22 -29.66 -13.50
C VAL A 624 41.28 -29.13 -12.43
N ASN A 625 40.75 -27.92 -12.53
CA ASN A 625 39.88 -27.35 -11.49
C ASN A 625 38.50 -26.92 -11.97
N GLU A 626 38.36 -26.65 -13.26
CA GLU A 626 37.14 -26.06 -13.81
C GLU A 626 36.99 -26.43 -15.28
N VAL A 627 35.74 -26.42 -15.74
CA VAL A 627 35.39 -26.54 -17.16
C VAL A 627 34.59 -25.33 -17.59
N VAL A 628 34.78 -24.88 -18.82
CA VAL A 628 34.01 -23.80 -19.44
C VAL A 628 33.03 -24.42 -20.42
N VAL A 629 31.74 -24.14 -20.24
CA VAL A 629 30.67 -24.63 -21.11
C VAL A 629 30.27 -23.53 -22.08
N ARG A 630 30.48 -23.75 -23.39
CA ARG A 630 30.18 -22.79 -24.46
C ARG A 630 29.32 -23.41 -25.54
N THR A 631 28.39 -22.66 -26.08
CA THR A 631 27.58 -23.05 -27.24
C THR A 631 27.26 -21.83 -28.11
N THR A 632 26.97 -22.03 -29.39
CA THR A 632 26.34 -21.00 -30.24
C THR A 632 24.86 -21.27 -30.47
N ALA A 633 24.29 -22.27 -29.79
CA ALA A 633 22.85 -22.54 -29.78
C ALA A 633 22.10 -21.49 -28.96
N THR A 634 20.90 -21.11 -29.42
CA THR A 634 20.01 -20.20 -28.70
C THR A 634 19.70 -20.75 -27.30
N THR A 635 19.74 -19.88 -26.30
CA THR A 635 19.43 -20.22 -24.91
C THR A 635 18.14 -19.52 -24.48
N LYS A 636 17.29 -20.24 -23.74
CA LYS A 636 16.13 -19.62 -23.10
C LYS A 636 16.63 -18.68 -22.00
N GLU A 637 16.18 -17.43 -22.04
CA GLU A 637 16.52 -16.40 -21.04
C GLU A 637 18.03 -16.09 -20.93
N GLY A 638 18.85 -16.51 -21.92
CA GLY A 638 20.30 -16.26 -21.90
C GLY A 638 21.12 -17.26 -21.07
N TYR A 639 20.50 -18.30 -20.50
CA TYR A 639 21.15 -19.21 -19.55
C TYR A 639 21.32 -20.65 -20.05
N LEU A 640 22.32 -21.34 -19.49
CA LEU A 640 22.48 -22.80 -19.54
C LEU A 640 22.27 -23.38 -18.15
N TYR A 641 21.76 -24.60 -18.07
CA TYR A 641 21.61 -25.34 -16.82
C TYR A 641 22.52 -26.56 -16.86
N VAL A 642 23.46 -26.63 -15.92
CA VAL A 642 24.52 -27.64 -15.89
C VAL A 642 24.39 -28.50 -14.65
N SER A 643 24.55 -29.81 -14.81
CA SER A 643 24.70 -30.77 -13.71
C SER A 643 25.81 -31.76 -14.06
N VAL A 644 26.52 -32.26 -13.05
CA VAL A 644 27.62 -33.22 -13.22
C VAL A 644 27.35 -34.46 -12.40
N PHE A 645 27.55 -35.63 -13.00
CA PHE A 645 27.33 -36.93 -12.40
C PHE A 645 28.60 -37.79 -12.53
N SER A 646 28.90 -38.61 -11.53
CA SER A 646 29.83 -39.73 -11.69
C SER A 646 29.21 -40.83 -12.56
N LEU A 647 30.04 -41.78 -13.04
CA LEU A 647 29.59 -42.85 -13.94
C LEU A 647 28.57 -43.83 -13.30
N ASP A 648 28.51 -43.89 -11.98
CA ASP A 648 27.49 -44.62 -11.21
C ASP A 648 26.17 -43.83 -11.03
N GLY A 649 26.08 -42.63 -11.61
CA GLY A 649 24.87 -41.79 -11.60
C GLY A 649 24.76 -40.86 -10.39
N LYS A 650 25.71 -40.87 -9.44
CA LYS A 650 25.68 -39.95 -8.30
C LYS A 650 25.96 -38.51 -8.74
N THR A 651 25.12 -37.58 -8.30
CA THR A 651 25.29 -36.15 -8.58
C THR A 651 26.51 -35.60 -7.84
N VAL A 652 27.45 -35.04 -8.60
CA VAL A 652 28.69 -34.40 -8.16
C VAL A 652 28.56 -32.87 -8.18
N LEU A 653 27.81 -32.34 -9.15
CA LEU A 653 27.36 -30.96 -9.16
C LEU A 653 25.84 -30.95 -9.40
N PRO A 654 25.02 -30.47 -8.44
CA PRO A 654 23.59 -30.32 -8.65
C PRO A 654 23.31 -29.28 -9.74
N LEU A 655 22.05 -29.24 -10.22
CA LEU A 655 21.65 -28.33 -11.28
C LEU A 655 22.05 -26.88 -10.94
N LYS A 656 22.97 -26.33 -11.72
CA LYS A 656 23.47 -24.96 -11.59
C LYS A 656 23.11 -24.19 -12.84
N ARG A 657 22.40 -23.07 -12.66
CA ARG A 657 22.20 -22.09 -13.73
C ARG A 657 23.51 -21.34 -13.96
N ILE A 658 23.96 -21.30 -15.20
CA ILE A 658 25.18 -20.61 -15.62
C ILE A 658 24.89 -19.76 -16.86
N VAL A 659 25.69 -18.72 -17.10
CA VAL A 659 25.69 -18.04 -18.40
C VAL A 659 26.55 -18.80 -19.40
N ASN A 660 26.25 -18.67 -20.69
CA ASN A 660 27.04 -19.28 -21.75
C ASN A 660 28.50 -18.77 -21.70
N GLY A 661 29.48 -19.68 -21.55
CA GLY A 661 30.89 -19.34 -21.35
C GLY A 661 31.33 -19.16 -19.90
N GLU A 662 30.45 -19.35 -18.92
CA GLU A 662 30.81 -19.35 -17.49
C GLU A 662 31.72 -20.54 -17.13
N ARG A 663 32.64 -20.32 -16.19
CA ARG A 663 33.46 -21.36 -15.57
C ARG A 663 32.65 -22.15 -14.55
N VAL A 664 32.60 -23.46 -14.72
CA VAL A 664 32.04 -24.41 -13.77
C VAL A 664 33.18 -24.95 -12.92
N ASN A 665 33.27 -24.49 -11.67
CA ASN A 665 34.26 -24.97 -10.72
C ASN A 665 33.94 -26.41 -10.29
N LEU A 666 34.91 -27.29 -10.51
CA LEU A 666 34.90 -28.72 -10.18
C LEU A 666 36.20 -29.10 -9.43
N SER A 667 36.78 -28.16 -8.67
CA SER A 667 38.04 -28.36 -7.93
C SER A 667 37.91 -29.47 -6.90
N ASN A 668 36.74 -29.56 -6.27
CA ASN A 668 36.43 -30.51 -5.19
C ASN A 668 36.04 -31.91 -5.69
N VAL A 669 36.11 -32.13 -7.00
CA VAL A 669 35.83 -33.41 -7.64
C VAL A 669 37.14 -34.22 -7.73
N SER A 670 37.11 -35.47 -7.28
CA SER A 670 38.25 -36.39 -7.34
C SER A 670 38.64 -36.72 -8.79
N THR A 671 39.92 -37.03 -9.04
CA THR A 671 40.41 -37.53 -10.33
C THR A 671 39.53 -38.69 -10.84
N GLY A 672 39.11 -38.63 -12.10
CA GLY A 672 38.16 -39.60 -12.64
C GLY A 672 37.38 -39.08 -13.86
N VAL A 673 36.45 -39.92 -14.33
CA VAL A 673 35.57 -39.63 -15.48
C VAL A 673 34.17 -39.28 -14.98
N TYR A 674 33.59 -38.21 -15.53
CA TYR A 674 32.25 -37.72 -15.18
C TYR A 674 31.42 -37.44 -16.43
N LEU A 675 30.10 -37.40 -16.25
CA LEU A 675 29.14 -36.94 -17.24
C LEU A 675 28.65 -35.56 -16.85
N ILE A 676 28.75 -34.59 -17.75
CA ILE A 676 28.16 -33.26 -17.60
C ILE A 676 26.93 -33.19 -18.50
N LYS A 677 25.78 -32.85 -17.91
CA LYS A 677 24.49 -32.65 -18.57
C LYS A 677 24.19 -31.16 -18.65
N ILE A 678 23.91 -30.68 -19.85
CA ILE A 678 23.69 -29.26 -20.18
C ILE A 678 22.32 -29.13 -20.82
N PHE A 679 21.51 -28.20 -20.33
CA PHE A 679 20.20 -27.88 -20.89
C PHE A 679 20.14 -26.38 -21.20
N ASN A 680 19.71 -26.00 -22.41
CA ASN A 680 19.60 -24.59 -22.83
C ASN A 680 18.16 -24.04 -22.78
N GLY A 681 17.22 -24.77 -22.16
CA GLY A 681 15.80 -24.43 -22.17
C GLY A 681 14.99 -25.15 -23.26
N LYS A 682 15.65 -25.83 -24.20
CA LYS A 682 15.02 -26.58 -25.31
C LYS A 682 15.63 -27.97 -25.49
N ASP A 683 16.95 -28.02 -25.73
CA ASP A 683 17.73 -29.22 -25.97
C ASP A 683 18.54 -29.59 -24.71
N THR A 684 18.73 -30.89 -24.51
CA THR A 684 19.61 -31.43 -23.46
C THR A 684 20.75 -32.21 -24.10
N GLU A 685 21.98 -31.92 -23.70
CA GLU A 685 23.18 -32.61 -24.16
C GLU A 685 23.97 -33.18 -22.98
N ILE A 686 24.55 -34.36 -23.18
CA ILE A 686 25.44 -34.99 -22.21
C ILE A 686 26.81 -35.18 -22.86
N ARG A 687 27.87 -34.80 -22.15
CA ARG A 687 29.26 -34.97 -22.57
C ARG A 687 30.07 -35.63 -21.47
N LYS A 688 31.11 -36.35 -21.87
CA LYS A 688 32.11 -36.91 -20.95
C LYS A 688 33.16 -35.85 -20.64
N ILE A 689 33.46 -35.63 -19.37
CA ILE A 689 34.59 -34.81 -18.91
C ILE A 689 35.54 -35.64 -18.05
N ILE A 690 36.83 -35.35 -18.12
CA ILE A 690 37.89 -36.12 -17.46
C ILE A 690 38.63 -35.18 -16.49
N LYS A 691 38.56 -35.44 -15.20
CA LYS A 691 39.38 -34.77 -14.18
C LYS A 691 40.75 -35.43 -14.13
N GLN A 692 41.82 -34.66 -14.31
CA GLN A 692 43.21 -35.09 -14.04
C GLN A 692 43.54 -34.98 -12.56
#